data_AF-A0A924DV43-F1
#
_entry.id   AF-A0A924DV43-F1
#
_cell.length_a   1.000
_cell.length_b   1.000
_cell.length_c   1.000
_cell.angle_alpha   90.00
_cell.angle_beta   90.00
_cell.angle_gamma   90.00
#
_symmetry.space_group_name_H-M   'P 1'
#
loop_
_entity.id
_entity.type
_entity.pdbx_description
1 polymer ?
#
loop_
_entity_poly.entity_id
_entity_poly.type
_entity_poly.pdbx_seq_one_letter_code
_entity_poly.pdbx_strand_id
1 'polypeptide(L)'
;MNTQENPDEIVDECIERLSRNVPQEKLSKVLAQVVNALWIRSSRTLSEITIDAIFDRALYLSKDSFPILASIKFDRGVAVGDIEIADSKQLIAAYRYFLVMILNLVGNLTSDILLDGLYRELRSFLLEDPKAVAAASSERSKQLDKKQKELKSMKAPIDLKGGIPKIPRILTHISNLDEILGGGLPEGTITIIAGSPGTGKTILSQQICFPNATSDSPVLFFQTLSEPTAKTLKYLSQFKFFDPGKIANDIIEFIDLGGILKLESVQEGIDQMMEHVKRVKPSFVVIDSFKVFEDLAKSREELRKFTYGVAVNLMAWECTTLLLGEFNDSDLESNPLFSIVDGVIKLKIKLESGEQQRFIQVVKMRGTNHSRDEHAMSISEDGIGVYAPRVTIRREADEHGEKNKKGPDRAKLGISKMDDLLGEGVPFGSSFLLSGVAGTGKTLLSLEFLYRGAKDFGERGIYFSFEETDERLLAEARGMGWEIDQLIDSGMIEIIFIAQPDIVVEKHLLMMNERITKLKAKRIVIDSVSLFVHKISDQQIVREKVFQLATLVQKAHGIGFFITDIPYGSNKLSRFGVEETVVDGVILLTSSEKDFERERFIEIYKLRNTAHMDGRHEMKITSNGILITPRQILDHDEKQGTARTLEGVDYGEHSDRGADRAKDVPPARDPLRH
;
A
#
# COMPACT_ATOMS: atom_id res chain seq x y z
N MET A 1 2.65 52.63 -2.88
CA MET A 1 1.30 53.11 -3.23
C MET A 1 0.60 51.96 -3.93
N ASN A 2 -0.31 51.26 -3.26
CA ASN A 2 -1.23 50.33 -3.91
C ASN A 2 -2.56 50.47 -3.17
N THR A 3 -3.44 51.30 -3.70
CA THR A 3 -4.87 51.23 -3.43
C THR A 3 -5.34 49.88 -3.94
N GLN A 4 -5.85 48.99 -3.07
CA GLN A 4 -6.61 47.82 -3.52
C GLN A 4 -7.79 48.33 -4.33
N GLU A 5 -7.72 48.20 -5.66
CA GLU A 5 -8.79 48.65 -6.56
C GLU A 5 -10.01 47.72 -6.40
N ASN A 6 -11.19 48.31 -6.19
CA ASN A 6 -12.43 47.59 -5.96
C ASN A 6 -13.02 47.07 -7.29
N PRO A 7 -13.36 45.77 -7.44
CA PRO A 7 -14.02 45.23 -8.62
C PRO A 7 -15.25 46.03 -9.08
N ASP A 8 -16.04 46.58 -8.15
CA ASP A 8 -17.21 47.40 -8.48
C ASP A 8 -16.82 48.68 -9.23
N GLU A 9 -15.77 49.38 -8.80
CA GLU A 9 -15.34 50.66 -9.41
C GLU A 9 -14.86 50.47 -10.85
N ILE A 10 -14.07 49.43 -11.11
CA ILE A 10 -13.53 49.13 -12.45
C ILE A 10 -14.63 48.68 -13.40
N VAL A 11 -15.58 47.86 -12.92
CA VAL A 11 -16.71 47.43 -13.73
C VAL A 11 -17.64 48.60 -14.01
N ASP A 12 -17.90 49.47 -13.04
CA ASP A 12 -18.71 50.68 -13.23
C ASP A 12 -18.12 51.61 -14.28
N GLU A 13 -16.81 51.87 -14.22
CA GLU A 13 -16.12 52.68 -15.23
C GLU A 13 -16.23 52.07 -16.63
N CYS A 14 -16.06 50.76 -16.75
CA CYS A 14 -16.20 50.02 -18.01
C CYS A 14 -17.62 50.11 -18.58
N ILE A 15 -18.61 49.82 -17.75
CA ILE A 15 -20.02 49.79 -18.13
C ILE A 15 -20.53 51.19 -18.50
N GLU A 16 -20.20 52.22 -17.72
CA GLU A 16 -20.62 53.59 -17.99
C GLU A 16 -20.09 54.07 -19.34
N ARG A 17 -18.81 53.79 -19.63
CA ARG A 17 -18.19 54.19 -20.90
C ARG A 17 -18.77 53.44 -22.10
N LEU A 18 -19.02 52.14 -21.96
CA LEU A 18 -19.67 51.34 -22.99
C LEU A 18 -21.09 51.83 -23.29
N SER A 19 -21.86 52.17 -22.24
CA SER A 19 -23.23 52.68 -22.39
C SER A 19 -23.32 54.02 -23.12
N ARG A 20 -22.28 54.87 -23.03
CA ARG A 20 -22.23 56.18 -23.70
C ARG A 20 -21.76 56.11 -25.15
N ASN A 21 -20.85 55.18 -25.47
CA ASN A 21 -20.13 55.16 -26.75
C ASN A 21 -20.58 54.06 -27.72
N VAL A 22 -21.33 53.05 -27.25
CA VAL A 22 -21.80 51.94 -28.08
C VAL A 22 -23.30 52.11 -28.37
N PRO A 23 -23.73 52.10 -29.65
CA PRO A 23 -25.15 52.10 -30.00
C PRO A 23 -25.90 50.94 -29.30
N GLN A 24 -27.13 51.18 -28.84
CA GLN A 24 -27.90 50.20 -28.06
C GLN A 24 -28.03 48.84 -28.76
N GLU A 25 -28.21 48.83 -30.08
CA GLU A 25 -28.30 47.62 -30.91
C GLU A 25 -27.03 46.75 -30.89
N LYS A 26 -25.87 47.33 -30.53
CA LYS A 26 -24.56 46.64 -30.48
C LYS A 26 -24.09 46.36 -29.07
N LEU A 27 -24.78 46.88 -28.05
CA LEU A 27 -24.33 46.83 -26.67
C LEU A 27 -24.22 45.39 -26.14
N SER A 28 -25.21 44.54 -26.42
CA SER A 28 -25.20 43.11 -26.05
C SER A 28 -23.97 42.40 -26.61
N LYS A 29 -23.64 42.64 -27.88
CA LYS A 29 -22.50 42.01 -28.56
C LYS A 29 -21.16 42.47 -27.97
N VAL A 30 -21.02 43.74 -27.62
CA VAL A 30 -19.78 44.26 -27.02
C VAL A 30 -19.61 43.74 -25.58
N LEU A 31 -20.68 43.70 -24.78
CA LEU A 31 -20.65 43.15 -23.43
C LEU A 31 -20.29 41.65 -23.42
N ALA A 32 -20.78 40.89 -24.40
CA ALA A 32 -20.38 39.51 -24.63
C ALA A 32 -18.87 39.37 -24.89
N GLN A 33 -18.30 40.28 -25.68
CA GLN A 33 -16.87 40.30 -25.98
C GLN A 33 -16.03 40.57 -24.73
N VAL A 34 -16.49 41.45 -23.84
CA VAL A 34 -15.83 41.73 -22.56
C VAL A 34 -15.77 40.45 -21.70
N VAL A 35 -16.90 39.75 -21.53
CA VAL A 35 -16.96 38.48 -20.79
C VAL A 35 -16.02 37.45 -21.42
N ASN A 36 -16.01 37.35 -22.76
CA ASN A 36 -15.16 36.41 -23.47
C ASN A 36 -13.66 36.73 -23.31
N ALA A 37 -13.29 38.00 -23.29
CA ALA A 37 -11.91 38.42 -23.05
C ALA A 37 -11.45 38.06 -21.64
N LEU A 38 -12.32 38.23 -20.63
CA LEU A 38 -12.04 37.78 -19.26
C LEU A 38 -11.88 36.26 -19.18
N TRP A 39 -12.71 35.50 -19.88
CA TRP A 39 -12.59 34.04 -19.96
C TRP A 39 -11.25 33.62 -20.59
N ILE A 40 -10.90 34.19 -21.74
CA ILE A 40 -9.62 33.92 -22.43
C ILE A 40 -8.42 34.33 -21.56
N ARG A 41 -8.51 35.45 -20.86
CA ARG A 41 -7.41 35.91 -20.00
C ARG A 41 -7.22 34.97 -18.81
N SER A 42 -8.32 34.49 -18.24
CA SER A 42 -8.33 33.52 -17.14
C SER A 42 -7.76 32.17 -17.59
N SER A 43 -8.05 31.73 -18.83
CA SER A 43 -7.62 30.41 -19.36
C SER A 43 -6.14 30.30 -19.69
N ARG A 44 -5.40 31.41 -19.57
CA ARG A 44 -3.93 31.38 -19.57
C ARG A 44 -3.32 30.94 -18.25
N THR A 45 -4.11 30.82 -17.19
CA THR A 45 -3.62 30.57 -15.83
C THR A 45 -4.43 29.50 -15.09
N LEU A 46 -5.74 29.45 -15.29
CA LEU A 46 -6.60 28.40 -14.75
C LEU A 46 -6.98 27.40 -15.86
N SER A 47 -7.22 26.14 -15.49
CA SER A 47 -7.69 25.13 -16.44
C SER A 47 -9.06 25.51 -17.03
N GLU A 48 -9.34 25.10 -18.27
CA GLU A 48 -10.63 25.38 -18.93
C GLU A 48 -11.81 24.87 -18.10
N ILE A 49 -11.70 23.67 -17.50
CA ILE A 49 -12.74 23.09 -16.65
C ILE A 49 -13.00 23.96 -15.41
N THR A 50 -11.94 24.47 -14.79
CA THR A 50 -12.04 25.34 -13.62
C THR A 50 -12.73 26.65 -13.97
N ILE A 51 -12.38 27.25 -15.12
CA ILE A 51 -12.96 28.53 -15.55
C ILE A 51 -14.42 28.36 -15.97
N ASP A 52 -14.73 27.32 -16.73
CA ASP A 52 -16.11 27.02 -17.13
C ASP A 52 -16.99 26.86 -15.88
N ALA A 53 -16.51 26.13 -14.86
CA ALA A 53 -17.23 26.01 -13.59
C ALA A 53 -17.41 27.36 -12.85
N ILE A 54 -16.41 28.26 -12.90
CA ILE A 54 -16.51 29.60 -12.30
C ILE A 54 -17.51 30.47 -13.05
N PHE A 55 -17.44 30.51 -14.38
CA PHE A 55 -18.31 31.33 -15.21
C PHE A 55 -19.74 30.81 -15.20
N ASP A 56 -19.94 29.49 -15.20
CA ASP A 56 -21.25 28.86 -15.00
C ASP A 56 -21.82 29.17 -13.62
N ARG A 57 -20.99 29.14 -12.57
CA ARG A 57 -21.42 29.52 -11.21
C ARG A 57 -21.77 30.99 -11.12
N ALA A 58 -20.96 31.87 -11.70
CA ALA A 58 -21.24 33.30 -11.77
C ALA A 58 -22.56 33.56 -12.53
N LEU A 59 -22.78 32.83 -13.63
CA LEU A 59 -23.99 32.98 -14.43
C LEU A 59 -25.21 32.45 -13.67
N TYR A 60 -25.09 31.28 -13.03
CA TYR A 60 -26.14 30.69 -12.20
C TYR A 60 -26.57 31.66 -11.09
N LEU A 61 -25.63 32.21 -10.33
CA LEU A 61 -25.90 33.17 -9.27
C LEU A 61 -26.47 34.50 -9.80
N SER A 62 -26.05 34.91 -11.00
CA SER A 62 -26.58 36.13 -11.64
C SER A 62 -27.99 35.97 -12.20
N LYS A 63 -28.40 34.75 -12.58
CA LYS A 63 -29.75 34.46 -13.08
C LYS A 63 -30.84 34.69 -12.03
N ASP A 64 -30.54 34.46 -10.75
CA ASP A 64 -31.49 34.70 -9.65
C ASP A 64 -31.90 36.17 -9.55
N SER A 65 -30.97 37.09 -9.83
CA SER A 65 -31.23 38.54 -9.81
C SER A 65 -31.65 39.08 -11.19
N PHE A 66 -31.18 38.46 -12.28
CA PHE A 66 -31.40 38.92 -13.65
C PHE A 66 -31.72 37.74 -14.59
N PRO A 67 -33.01 37.36 -14.74
CA PRO A 67 -33.43 36.23 -15.58
C PRO A 67 -33.03 36.35 -17.06
N ILE A 68 -32.78 37.57 -17.57
CA ILE A 68 -32.33 37.82 -18.95
C ILE A 68 -31.02 37.08 -19.30
N LEU A 69 -30.18 36.81 -18.29
CA LEU A 69 -28.93 36.05 -18.44
C LEU A 69 -29.15 34.55 -18.65
N ALA A 70 -30.39 34.04 -18.53
CA ALA A 70 -30.71 32.62 -18.75
C ALA A 70 -30.44 32.15 -20.19
N SER A 71 -30.49 33.08 -21.15
CA SER A 71 -30.23 32.85 -22.58
C SER A 71 -28.74 32.68 -22.91
N ILE A 72 -27.84 33.07 -22.01
CA ILE A 72 -26.39 32.95 -22.20
C ILE A 72 -25.97 31.50 -21.92
N LYS A 73 -25.18 30.92 -22.83
CA LYS A 73 -24.53 29.62 -22.65
C LYS A 73 -23.02 29.75 -22.85
N PHE A 74 -22.27 29.00 -22.07
CA PHE A 74 -20.82 28.87 -22.20
C PHE A 74 -20.50 27.55 -22.91
N ASP A 75 -19.78 27.62 -24.02
CA ASP A 75 -19.20 26.46 -24.71
C ASP A 75 -17.85 26.87 -25.29
N ARG A 76 -16.78 26.67 -24.51
CA ARG A 76 -15.39 27.10 -24.83
C ARG A 76 -15.30 28.59 -25.20
N GLY A 77 -16.00 29.42 -24.44
CA GLY A 77 -16.24 30.84 -24.70
C GLY A 77 -17.73 31.20 -24.58
N VAL A 78 -18.07 32.48 -24.72
CA VAL A 78 -19.47 32.92 -24.62
C VAL A 78 -20.21 32.67 -25.94
N ALA A 79 -21.14 31.71 -25.96
CA ALA A 79 -22.15 31.59 -27.01
C ALA A 79 -23.37 32.41 -26.58
N VAL A 80 -23.34 33.72 -26.86
CA VAL A 80 -24.52 34.57 -26.66
C VAL A 80 -25.49 34.24 -27.79
N GLY A 81 -26.53 33.47 -27.47
CA GLY A 81 -27.74 33.47 -28.29
C GLY A 81 -28.26 34.90 -28.31
N ASP A 82 -28.73 35.36 -29.48
CA ASP A 82 -29.23 36.72 -29.66
C ASP A 82 -30.23 37.06 -28.54
N ILE A 83 -29.78 37.85 -27.56
CA ILE A 83 -30.65 38.34 -26.49
C ILE A 83 -31.61 39.32 -27.17
N GLU A 84 -32.86 38.93 -27.41
CA GLU A 84 -33.89 39.85 -27.92
C GLU A 84 -34.07 40.96 -26.88
N ILE A 85 -33.63 42.16 -27.25
CA ILE A 85 -33.50 43.32 -26.34
C ILE A 85 -34.86 44.01 -26.22
N ALA A 86 -35.38 44.14 -24.99
CA ALA A 86 -36.49 45.06 -24.68
C ALA A 86 -36.07 46.27 -23.83
N ASP A 87 -35.03 46.15 -22.98
CA ASP A 87 -34.56 47.25 -22.13
C ASP A 87 -33.03 47.27 -21.95
N SER A 88 -32.38 48.30 -22.50
CA SER A 88 -30.93 48.54 -22.38
C SER A 88 -30.45 48.76 -20.94
N LYS A 89 -31.30 49.28 -20.04
CA LYS A 89 -30.92 49.52 -18.63
C LYS A 89 -30.84 48.20 -17.86
N GLN A 90 -31.79 47.30 -18.06
CA GLN A 90 -31.73 45.96 -17.48
C GLN A 90 -30.52 45.16 -17.99
N LEU A 91 -30.20 45.26 -19.28
CA LEU A 91 -29.03 44.61 -19.86
C LEU A 91 -27.73 45.09 -19.20
N ILE A 92 -27.58 46.40 -19.05
CA ILE A 92 -26.43 47.02 -18.38
C ILE A 92 -26.30 46.54 -16.94
N ALA A 93 -27.38 46.58 -16.17
CA ALA A 93 -27.39 46.13 -14.78
C ALA A 93 -27.03 44.64 -14.65
N ALA A 94 -27.56 43.81 -15.54
CA ALA A 94 -27.29 42.37 -15.56
C ALA A 94 -25.82 42.05 -15.85
N TYR A 95 -25.22 42.68 -16.86
CA TYR A 95 -23.81 42.47 -17.18
C TYR A 95 -22.86 43.08 -16.15
N ARG A 96 -23.19 44.24 -15.57
CA ARG A 96 -22.45 44.82 -14.43
C ARG A 96 -22.37 43.80 -13.30
N TYR A 97 -23.53 43.30 -12.87
CA TYR A 97 -23.61 42.31 -11.79
C TYR A 97 -22.80 41.06 -12.10
N PHE A 98 -22.94 40.54 -13.33
CA PHE A 98 -22.23 39.35 -13.76
C PHE A 98 -20.70 39.53 -13.82
N LEU A 99 -20.21 40.67 -14.33
CA LEU A 99 -18.77 40.97 -14.40
C LEU A 99 -18.16 41.11 -13.01
N VAL A 100 -18.82 41.83 -12.09
CA VAL A 100 -18.39 41.94 -10.69
C VAL A 100 -18.33 40.54 -10.05
N MET A 101 -19.32 39.70 -10.33
CA MET A 101 -19.36 38.33 -9.80
C MET A 101 -18.24 37.44 -10.34
N ILE A 102 -17.91 37.55 -11.64
CA ILE A 102 -16.76 36.86 -12.23
C ILE A 102 -15.47 37.31 -11.54
N LEU A 103 -15.23 38.63 -11.43
CA LEU A 103 -14.02 39.16 -10.82
C LEU A 103 -13.92 38.74 -9.35
N ASN A 104 -15.00 38.77 -8.59
CA ASN A 104 -15.02 38.32 -7.20
C ASN A 104 -14.76 36.82 -7.08
N LEU A 105 -15.37 35.98 -7.93
CA LEU A 105 -15.16 34.53 -7.86
C LEU A 105 -13.75 34.15 -8.30
N VAL A 106 -13.22 34.78 -9.35
CA VAL A 106 -11.85 34.54 -9.82
C VAL A 106 -10.83 35.11 -8.83
N GLY A 107 -11.05 36.32 -8.31
CA GLY A 107 -10.21 36.96 -7.29
C GLY A 107 -10.15 36.12 -6.02
N ASN A 108 -11.31 35.74 -5.46
CA ASN A 108 -11.37 34.87 -4.28
C ASN A 108 -10.70 33.50 -4.51
N LEU A 109 -10.84 32.91 -5.70
CA LEU A 109 -10.25 31.61 -5.99
C LEU A 109 -8.74 31.68 -6.21
N THR A 110 -8.24 32.80 -6.75
CA THR A 110 -6.83 32.99 -7.09
C THR A 110 -6.08 33.89 -6.12
N SER A 111 -6.68 34.20 -4.96
CA SER A 111 -6.14 35.16 -3.99
C SER A 111 -5.67 36.45 -4.66
N ASP A 112 -6.50 36.99 -5.55
CA ASP A 112 -6.31 38.24 -6.29
C ASP A 112 -5.16 38.26 -7.30
N ILE A 113 -4.40 37.16 -7.46
CA ILE A 113 -3.25 37.05 -8.39
C ILE A 113 -3.67 37.36 -9.84
N LEU A 114 -4.89 36.99 -10.23
CA LEU A 114 -5.40 37.25 -11.57
C LEU A 114 -6.06 38.61 -11.75
N LEU A 115 -6.43 39.30 -10.66
CA LEU A 115 -7.21 40.53 -10.75
C LEU A 115 -6.49 41.63 -11.54
N ASP A 116 -5.20 41.85 -11.30
CA ASP A 116 -4.42 42.85 -12.06
C ASP A 116 -4.39 42.60 -13.57
N GLY A 117 -4.42 41.32 -13.98
CA GLY A 117 -4.49 40.92 -15.38
C GLY A 117 -5.88 41.16 -15.97
N LEU A 118 -6.92 40.87 -15.21
CA LEU A 118 -8.32 41.03 -15.61
C LEU A 118 -8.75 42.51 -15.62
N TYR A 119 -8.26 43.30 -14.67
CA TYR A 119 -8.44 44.75 -14.62
C TYR A 119 -7.79 45.43 -15.82
N ARG A 120 -6.57 45.03 -16.19
CA ARG A 120 -5.93 45.49 -17.43
C ARG A 120 -6.72 45.10 -18.68
N GLU A 121 -7.29 43.90 -18.70
CA GLU A 121 -8.13 43.47 -19.82
C GLU A 121 -9.40 44.32 -19.91
N LEU A 122 -10.09 44.59 -18.80
CA LEU A 122 -11.25 45.50 -18.77
C LEU A 122 -10.89 46.91 -19.22
N ARG A 123 -9.74 47.44 -18.78
CA ARG A 123 -9.25 48.75 -19.19
C ARG A 123 -8.84 48.81 -20.66
N SER A 124 -8.46 47.69 -21.28
CA SER A 124 -8.17 47.67 -22.72
C SER A 124 -9.40 48.04 -23.56
N PHE A 125 -10.60 47.68 -23.09
CA PHE A 125 -11.87 48.10 -23.69
C PHE A 125 -12.21 49.58 -23.42
N LEU A 126 -11.53 50.24 -22.49
CA LEU A 126 -11.66 51.70 -22.25
C LEU A 126 -10.79 52.53 -23.20
N LEU A 127 -9.71 51.96 -23.77
CA LEU A 127 -8.68 52.70 -24.50
C LEU A 127 -8.82 52.67 -26.04
N GLU A 128 -9.60 51.75 -26.60
CA GLU A 128 -9.72 51.58 -28.06
C GLU A 128 -10.91 52.36 -28.67
N ASP A 129 -10.66 53.00 -29.82
CA ASP A 129 -11.66 53.65 -30.68
C ASP A 129 -12.78 52.63 -31.03
N PRO A 130 -14.08 52.98 -30.92
CA PRO A 130 -15.20 52.08 -31.25
C PRO A 130 -15.10 51.38 -32.62
N LYS A 131 -14.38 51.98 -33.59
CA LYS A 131 -14.11 51.36 -34.89
C LYS A 131 -12.97 50.32 -34.86
N ALA A 132 -11.99 50.49 -33.97
CA ALA A 132 -10.87 49.56 -33.77
C ALA A 132 -11.31 48.29 -33.03
N VAL A 133 -12.18 48.42 -32.01
CA VAL A 133 -12.73 47.26 -31.27
C VAL A 133 -13.53 46.33 -32.19
N ALA A 134 -14.31 46.89 -33.12
CA ALA A 134 -15.07 46.11 -34.09
C ALA A 134 -14.15 45.37 -35.10
N ALA A 135 -13.09 46.02 -35.59
CA ALA A 135 -12.11 45.43 -36.51
C ALA A 135 -11.25 44.35 -35.84
N ALA A 136 -10.75 44.61 -34.63
CA ALA A 136 -10.01 43.66 -33.80
C ALA A 136 -10.86 42.44 -33.43
N SER A 137 -12.18 42.58 -33.27
CA SER A 137 -13.08 41.46 -33.02
C SER A 137 -13.29 40.55 -34.25
N SER A 138 -13.23 41.10 -35.46
CA SER A 138 -13.31 40.32 -36.70
C SER A 138 -12.02 39.53 -36.94
N GLU A 139 -10.86 40.13 -36.67
CA GLU A 139 -9.56 39.48 -36.80
C GLU A 139 -9.30 38.46 -35.69
N ARG A 140 -9.67 38.76 -34.44
CA ARG A 140 -9.58 37.80 -33.32
C ARG A 140 -10.57 36.64 -33.48
N SER A 141 -11.79 36.87 -33.98
CA SER A 141 -12.73 35.78 -34.33
C SER A 141 -12.18 34.89 -35.44
N LYS A 142 -11.54 35.46 -36.47
CA LYS A 142 -10.90 34.68 -37.54
C LYS A 142 -9.68 33.89 -37.06
N GLN A 143 -8.87 34.46 -36.15
CA GLN A 143 -7.79 33.74 -35.48
C GLN A 143 -8.33 32.63 -34.57
N LEU A 144 -9.45 32.86 -33.89
CA LEU A 144 -10.14 31.83 -33.10
C LEU A 144 -10.73 30.73 -33.99
N ASP A 145 -11.38 31.04 -35.11
CA ASP A 145 -11.89 30.04 -36.06
C ASP A 145 -10.76 29.21 -36.68
N LYS A 146 -9.61 29.85 -36.95
CA LYS A 146 -8.40 29.17 -37.44
C LYS A 146 -7.80 28.27 -36.35
N LYS A 147 -7.67 28.77 -35.13
CA LYS A 147 -7.18 28.01 -33.97
C LYS A 147 -8.16 26.91 -33.54
N GLN A 148 -9.47 27.09 -33.72
CA GLN A 148 -10.52 26.09 -33.53
C GLN A 148 -10.55 25.05 -34.64
N LYS A 149 -10.23 25.41 -35.90
CA LYS A 149 -10.01 24.42 -36.98
C LYS A 149 -8.74 23.61 -36.77
N GLU A 150 -7.67 24.25 -36.30
CA GLU A 150 -6.43 23.57 -35.87
C GLU A 150 -6.69 22.68 -34.64
N LEU A 151 -7.46 23.14 -33.63
CA LEU A 151 -7.87 22.34 -32.47
C LEU A 151 -8.86 21.22 -32.82
N LYS A 152 -9.73 21.37 -33.83
CA LYS A 152 -10.60 20.28 -34.34
C LYS A 152 -9.79 19.23 -35.11
N SER A 153 -8.60 19.58 -35.61
CA SER A 153 -7.65 18.65 -36.22
C SER A 153 -6.70 18.00 -35.20
N MET A 154 -6.54 18.62 -34.01
CA MET A 154 -5.89 17.99 -32.87
C MET A 154 -6.89 17.02 -32.22
N LYS A 155 -6.48 15.77 -32.06
CA LYS A 155 -7.29 14.70 -31.47
C LYS A 155 -7.94 15.20 -30.18
N ALA A 156 -9.23 14.89 -30.01
CA ALA A 156 -10.01 15.20 -28.83
C ALA A 156 -9.21 14.98 -27.53
N PRO A 157 -9.30 15.89 -26.53
CA PRO A 157 -8.76 15.58 -25.22
C PRO A 157 -9.60 14.42 -24.69
N ILE A 158 -8.93 13.28 -24.47
CA ILE A 158 -9.47 11.95 -24.17
C ILE A 158 -9.85 11.15 -25.43
N ASP A 159 -8.88 10.40 -25.93
CA ASP A 159 -9.14 9.20 -26.71
C ASP A 159 -9.78 8.14 -25.79
N LEU A 160 -11.12 8.11 -25.71
CA LEU A 160 -11.85 7.05 -25.00
C LEU A 160 -11.68 5.66 -25.66
N LYS A 161 -10.92 5.54 -26.76
CA LYS A 161 -10.48 4.25 -27.31
C LYS A 161 -9.18 3.75 -26.68
N GLY A 162 -8.52 4.57 -25.85
CA GLY A 162 -7.25 4.28 -25.18
C GLY A 162 -7.35 4.23 -23.65
N GLY A 163 -8.35 3.55 -23.10
CA GLY A 163 -8.45 3.32 -21.65
C GLY A 163 -8.72 4.59 -20.81
N ILE A 164 -8.92 4.38 -19.50
CA ILE A 164 -9.17 5.46 -18.54
C ILE A 164 -7.88 6.29 -18.40
N PRO A 165 -7.90 7.63 -18.54
CA PRO A 165 -6.72 8.46 -18.36
C PRO A 165 -6.11 8.23 -16.97
N LYS A 166 -4.84 7.81 -16.93
CA LYS A 166 -4.12 7.55 -15.69
C LYS A 166 -3.48 8.85 -15.18
N ILE A 167 -3.70 9.16 -13.91
CA ILE A 167 -3.01 10.26 -13.22
C ILE A 167 -1.50 9.90 -13.19
N PRO A 168 -0.59 10.80 -13.60
CA PRO A 168 0.86 10.59 -13.47
C PRO A 168 1.24 10.30 -12.01
N ARG A 169 2.27 9.47 -11.81
CA ARG A 169 2.65 9.03 -10.47
C ARG A 169 4.14 9.11 -10.26
N ILE A 170 4.50 9.44 -9.02
CA ILE A 170 5.88 9.50 -8.54
C ILE A 170 6.13 8.30 -7.65
N LEU A 171 7.19 7.54 -7.97
CA LEU A 171 7.59 6.38 -7.17
C LEU A 171 8.12 6.85 -5.82
N THR A 172 7.69 6.16 -4.76
CA THR A 172 8.21 6.37 -3.41
C THR A 172 9.59 5.74 -3.23
N HIS A 173 9.95 4.75 -4.07
CA HIS A 173 11.17 3.94 -3.93
C HIS A 173 11.29 3.18 -2.61
N ILE A 174 10.17 3.03 -1.90
CA ILE A 174 10.07 2.29 -0.65
C ILE A 174 9.50 0.91 -0.95
N SER A 175 10.20 -0.14 -0.51
CA SER A 175 9.80 -1.53 -0.71
C SER A 175 8.33 -1.75 -0.38
N ASN A 176 7.58 -2.30 -1.33
CA ASN A 176 6.14 -2.59 -1.29
C ASN A 176 5.20 -1.37 -1.20
N LEU A 177 5.67 -0.16 -0.85
CA LEU A 177 4.80 1.00 -0.70
C LEU A 177 4.20 1.47 -2.03
N ASP A 178 4.97 1.39 -3.12
CA ASP A 178 4.47 1.75 -4.44
C ASP A 178 3.33 0.84 -4.89
N GLU A 179 3.41 -0.47 -4.61
CA GLU A 179 2.33 -1.43 -4.90
C GLU A 179 1.09 -1.13 -4.05
N ILE A 180 1.27 -0.86 -2.75
CA ILE A 180 0.22 -0.47 -1.80
C ILE A 180 -0.53 0.78 -2.29
N LEU A 181 0.20 1.75 -2.84
CA LEU A 181 -0.34 2.98 -3.41
C LEU A 181 -0.94 2.79 -4.81
N GLY A 182 -0.73 1.64 -5.47
CA GLY A 182 -1.20 1.38 -6.83
C GLY A 182 -0.32 2.00 -7.92
N GLY A 183 0.98 2.14 -7.67
CA GLY A 183 2.00 2.66 -8.57
C GLY A 183 2.69 3.94 -8.12
N GLY A 184 2.72 4.24 -6.82
CA GLY A 184 3.32 5.46 -6.25
C GLY A 184 2.33 6.59 -5.96
N LEU A 185 2.83 7.76 -5.54
CA LEU A 185 2.02 8.93 -5.20
C LEU A 185 1.50 9.63 -6.45
N PRO A 186 0.22 10.06 -6.49
CA PRO A 186 -0.27 10.89 -7.60
C PRO A 186 0.48 12.24 -7.67
N GLU A 187 1.00 12.57 -8.85
CA GLU A 187 1.74 13.81 -9.09
C GLU A 187 0.85 15.05 -8.97
N GLY A 188 1.39 16.14 -8.42
CA GLY A 188 0.69 17.41 -8.25
C GLY A 188 -0.41 17.40 -7.18
N THR A 189 -0.46 16.34 -6.35
CA THR A 189 -1.45 16.19 -5.30
C THR A 189 -0.90 16.48 -3.91
N ILE A 190 -1.82 16.67 -2.95
CA ILE A 190 -1.47 16.93 -1.57
C ILE A 190 -1.79 15.70 -0.73
N THR A 191 -0.77 15.18 -0.06
CA THR A 191 -0.87 14.00 0.81
C THR A 191 -0.50 14.36 2.24
N ILE A 192 -1.38 14.04 3.19
CA ILE A 192 -1.07 14.11 4.62
C ILE A 192 -0.36 12.82 5.04
N ILE A 193 0.75 12.95 5.77
CA ILE A 193 1.40 11.88 6.53
C ILE A 193 1.11 12.13 8.02
N ALA A 194 0.15 11.39 8.55
CA ALA A 194 -0.36 11.51 9.90
C ALA A 194 0.23 10.45 10.84
N GLY A 195 0.52 10.80 12.08
CA GLY A 195 0.89 9.82 13.11
C GLY A 195 1.49 10.45 14.37
N SER A 196 1.46 9.72 15.48
CA SER A 196 2.07 10.16 16.76
C SER A 196 3.59 10.39 16.64
N PRO A 197 4.23 11.07 17.61
CA PRO A 197 5.69 11.18 17.68
C PRO A 197 6.40 9.81 17.56
N GLY A 198 7.56 9.76 16.90
CA GLY A 198 8.38 8.53 16.79
C GLY A 198 7.87 7.45 15.82
N THR A 199 6.77 7.70 15.11
CA THR A 199 6.18 6.80 14.11
C THR A 199 6.97 6.72 12.79
N GLY A 200 7.80 7.72 12.48
CA GLY A 200 8.64 7.75 11.28
C GLY A 200 8.22 8.73 10.17
N LYS A 201 7.32 9.69 10.44
CA LYS A 201 6.80 10.66 9.45
C LYS A 201 7.89 11.38 8.65
N THR A 202 8.86 11.98 9.33
CA THR A 202 9.97 12.74 8.73
C THR A 202 10.89 11.83 7.91
N ILE A 203 11.15 10.61 8.39
CA ILE A 203 11.95 9.62 7.64
C ILE A 203 11.22 9.21 6.36
N LEU A 204 9.91 9.00 6.43
CA LEU A 204 9.08 8.65 5.27
C LEU A 204 9.12 9.75 4.20
N SER A 205 8.92 11.01 4.59
CA SER A 205 8.94 12.11 3.62
C SER A 205 10.33 12.30 3.01
N GLN A 206 11.39 12.21 3.81
CA GLN A 206 12.77 12.31 3.34
C GLN A 206 13.13 11.17 2.39
N GLN A 207 12.80 9.93 2.72
CA GLN A 207 13.10 8.77 1.89
C GLN A 207 12.33 8.79 0.56
N ILE A 208 11.12 9.36 0.53
CA ILE A 208 10.38 9.59 -0.72
C ILE A 208 11.09 10.67 -1.56
N CYS A 209 11.49 11.78 -0.94
CA CYS A 209 11.99 12.94 -1.68
C CYS A 209 13.42 12.77 -2.19
N PHE A 210 14.32 12.16 -1.42
CA PHE A 210 15.74 12.08 -1.77
C PHE A 210 15.97 11.41 -3.13
N PRO A 211 15.39 10.24 -3.44
CA PRO A 211 15.52 9.62 -4.75
C PRO A 211 14.90 10.44 -5.89
N ASN A 212 13.78 11.14 -5.62
CA ASN A 212 13.05 11.93 -6.62
C ASN A 212 13.65 13.32 -6.89
N ALA A 213 14.54 13.80 -6.01
CA ALA A 213 15.15 15.11 -6.15
C ALA A 213 16.22 15.12 -7.26
N THR A 214 16.04 15.97 -8.26
CA THR A 214 16.99 16.19 -9.36
C THR A 214 17.11 17.68 -9.66
N SER A 215 18.09 18.10 -10.46
CA SER A 215 18.22 19.51 -10.86
C SER A 215 16.99 20.05 -11.60
N ASP A 216 16.24 19.18 -12.30
CA ASP A 216 15.00 19.54 -12.99
C ASP A 216 13.76 19.39 -12.09
N SER A 217 13.90 18.71 -10.95
CA SER A 217 12.84 18.47 -9.97
C SER A 217 13.35 18.72 -8.55
N PRO A 218 13.62 19.98 -8.17
CA PRO A 218 14.11 20.31 -6.85
C PRO A 218 13.05 20.09 -5.77
N VAL A 219 13.51 19.94 -4.52
CA VAL A 219 12.66 19.67 -3.36
C VAL A 219 12.86 20.73 -2.29
N LEU A 220 11.74 21.22 -1.74
CA LEU A 220 11.75 22.11 -0.58
C LEU A 220 11.21 21.40 0.67
N PHE A 221 11.97 21.48 1.76
CA PHE A 221 11.53 21.08 3.10
C PHE A 221 11.32 22.32 3.96
N PHE A 222 10.07 22.62 4.31
CA PHE A 222 9.71 23.64 5.28
C PHE A 222 9.62 23.04 6.68
N GLN A 223 10.52 23.44 7.56
CA GLN A 223 10.55 23.02 8.96
C GLN A 223 9.91 24.08 9.85
N THR A 224 8.80 23.78 10.52
CA THR A 224 8.05 24.78 11.32
C THR A 224 8.41 24.79 12.80
N LEU A 225 9.08 23.74 13.28
CA LEU A 225 9.57 23.63 14.64
C LEU A 225 11.09 23.82 14.65
N SER A 226 11.60 24.43 15.72
CA SER A 226 13.00 24.86 15.92
C SER A 226 13.99 23.71 16.15
N GLU A 227 13.85 22.59 15.43
CA GLU A 227 14.97 21.67 15.27
C GLU A 227 15.99 22.34 14.33
N PRO A 228 17.23 22.60 14.81
CA PRO A 228 18.23 23.21 13.94
C PRO A 228 18.45 22.30 12.73
N THR A 229 18.47 22.85 11.51
CA THR A 229 18.69 22.10 10.28
C THR A 229 19.92 21.19 10.37
N ALA A 230 20.99 21.65 11.03
CA ALA A 230 22.19 20.86 11.28
C ALA A 230 21.92 19.55 12.06
N LYS A 231 20.98 19.55 13.00
CA LYS A 231 20.56 18.38 13.77
C LYS A 231 19.78 17.40 12.88
N THR A 232 18.85 17.91 12.06
CA THR A 232 18.12 17.09 11.08
C THR A 232 19.09 16.42 10.10
N LEU A 233 20.03 17.17 9.54
CA LEU A 233 21.05 16.64 8.62
C LEU A 233 21.95 15.60 9.29
N LYS A 234 22.31 15.80 10.56
CA LYS A 234 23.07 14.81 11.33
C LYS A 234 22.33 13.47 11.44
N TYR A 235 21.04 13.48 11.77
CA TYR A 235 20.26 12.23 11.85
C TYR A 235 20.06 11.60 10.48
N LEU A 236 19.82 12.43 9.47
CA LEU A 236 19.62 11.99 8.10
C LEU A 236 20.86 11.33 7.50
N SER A 237 22.06 11.77 7.91
CA SER A 237 23.34 11.21 7.45
C SER A 237 23.55 9.72 7.74
N GLN A 238 22.73 9.13 8.62
CA GLN A 238 22.81 7.72 8.97
C GLN A 238 22.11 6.80 7.96
N PHE A 239 21.33 7.35 7.02
CA PHE A 239 20.56 6.56 6.06
C PHE A 239 21.25 6.43 4.71
N LYS A 240 21.16 5.27 4.07
CA LYS A 240 21.79 5.03 2.75
C LYS A 240 21.19 5.84 1.61
N PHE A 241 19.95 6.29 1.73
CA PHE A 241 19.30 7.15 0.73
C PHE A 241 19.76 8.62 0.82
N PHE A 242 20.48 8.99 1.88
CA PHE A 242 20.98 10.36 2.04
C PHE A 242 22.12 10.62 1.06
N ASP A 243 21.96 11.68 0.27
CA ASP A 243 22.98 12.18 -0.65
C ASP A 243 23.34 13.62 -0.27
N PRO A 244 24.54 13.85 0.34
CA PRO A 244 24.98 15.20 0.69
C PRO A 244 25.19 16.10 -0.54
N GLY A 245 25.43 15.52 -1.72
CA GLY A 245 25.59 16.26 -2.97
C GLY A 245 24.30 16.95 -3.41
N LYS A 246 23.12 16.41 -3.07
CA LYS A 246 21.84 17.06 -3.37
C LYS A 246 21.60 18.30 -2.53
N ILE A 247 22.19 18.37 -1.34
CA ILE A 247 22.13 19.56 -0.49
C ILE A 247 23.19 20.57 -0.93
N ALA A 248 24.43 20.12 -1.17
CA ALA A 248 25.52 21.01 -1.58
C ALA A 248 25.27 21.71 -2.92
N ASN A 249 24.43 21.13 -3.79
CA ASN A 249 24.07 21.68 -5.09
C ASN A 249 22.65 22.32 -5.11
N ASP A 250 22.07 22.62 -3.93
CA ASP A 250 20.75 23.25 -3.80
C ASP A 250 19.59 22.51 -4.52
N ILE A 251 19.73 21.20 -4.73
CA ILE A 251 18.67 20.34 -5.29
C ILE A 251 17.61 20.05 -4.22
N ILE A 252 18.04 19.91 -2.97
CA ILE A 252 17.19 19.80 -1.79
C ILE A 252 17.54 20.94 -0.84
N GLU A 253 16.58 21.83 -0.58
CA GLU A 253 16.74 22.96 0.34
C GLU A 253 15.86 22.74 1.59
N PHE A 254 16.46 22.90 2.78
CA PHE A 254 15.74 22.93 4.06
C PHE A 254 15.58 24.38 4.49
N ILE A 255 14.33 24.79 4.69
CA ILE A 255 13.93 26.14 5.04
C ILE A 255 13.34 26.12 6.45
N ASP A 256 14.00 26.81 7.37
CA ASP A 256 13.51 26.98 8.73
C ASP A 256 12.44 28.09 8.75
N LEU A 257 11.20 27.66 8.95
CA LEU A 257 10.05 28.49 9.21
C LEU A 257 9.81 28.68 10.71
N GLY A 258 10.76 28.37 11.60
CA GLY A 258 10.60 28.54 13.06
C GLY A 258 10.32 29.99 13.50
N GLY A 259 10.62 30.98 12.63
CA GLY A 259 10.16 32.36 12.78
C GLY A 259 8.64 32.53 12.69
N ILE A 260 7.91 31.54 12.14
CA ILE A 260 6.44 31.53 12.01
C ILE A 260 5.74 31.60 13.37
N LEU A 261 6.36 31.08 14.43
CA LEU A 261 5.83 31.21 15.81
C LEU A 261 5.81 32.66 16.30
N LYS A 262 6.52 33.59 15.63
CA LYS A 262 6.47 35.03 15.91
C LYS A 262 5.49 35.78 15.01
N LEU A 263 4.90 35.13 14.02
CA LEU A 263 3.96 35.77 13.10
C LEU A 263 2.64 36.06 13.82
N GLU A 264 2.03 37.20 13.51
CA GLU A 264 0.72 37.59 14.05
C GLU A 264 -0.44 37.00 13.24
N SER A 265 -0.13 36.44 12.04
CA SER A 265 -1.13 35.83 11.15
C SER A 265 -0.60 34.61 10.39
N VAL A 266 -1.51 33.69 10.07
CA VAL A 266 -1.21 32.49 9.28
C VAL A 266 -0.90 32.85 7.80
N GLN A 267 -1.38 34.00 7.33
CA GLN A 267 -1.18 34.48 5.96
C GLN A 267 0.29 34.83 5.65
N GLU A 268 0.97 35.47 6.60
CA GLU A 268 2.40 35.79 6.47
C GLU A 268 3.26 34.52 6.27
N GLY A 269 2.85 33.41 6.88
CA GLY A 269 3.49 32.11 6.70
C GLY A 269 3.35 31.58 5.27
N ILE A 270 2.17 31.73 4.65
CA ILE A 270 1.96 31.40 3.24
C ILE A 270 2.87 32.25 2.38
N ASP A 271 2.89 33.56 2.61
CA ASP A 271 3.62 34.49 1.74
C ASP A 271 5.13 34.19 1.74
N GLN A 272 5.71 33.91 2.91
CA GLN A 272 7.11 33.46 3.03
C GLN A 272 7.35 32.14 2.29
N MET A 273 6.50 31.12 2.51
CA MET A 273 6.61 29.85 1.80
C MET A 273 6.57 30.03 0.28
N MET A 274 5.65 30.86 -0.20
CA MET A 274 5.46 31.10 -1.63
C MET A 274 6.62 31.86 -2.26
N GLU A 275 7.32 32.72 -1.51
CA GLU A 275 8.55 33.36 -1.98
C GLU A 275 9.63 32.32 -2.33
N HIS A 276 9.82 31.32 -1.46
CA HIS A 276 10.73 30.22 -1.69
C HIS A 276 10.28 29.31 -2.85
N VAL A 277 8.99 28.97 -2.91
CA VAL A 277 8.42 28.17 -4.01
C VAL A 277 8.63 28.87 -5.37
N LYS A 278 8.39 30.18 -5.45
CA LYS A 278 8.60 30.96 -6.68
C LYS A 278 10.05 31.01 -7.13
N ARG A 279 10.99 31.07 -6.18
CA ARG A 279 12.43 31.12 -6.44
C ARG A 279 12.95 29.77 -6.94
N VAL A 280 12.57 28.69 -6.27
CA VAL A 280 13.13 27.35 -6.49
C VAL A 280 12.36 26.55 -7.54
N LYS A 281 11.06 26.79 -7.68
CA LYS A 281 10.14 26.04 -8.56
C LYS A 281 10.23 24.52 -8.31
N PRO A 282 9.99 24.07 -7.06
CA PRO A 282 10.13 22.67 -6.72
C PRO A 282 9.06 21.80 -7.38
N SER A 283 9.40 20.55 -7.66
CA SER A 283 8.39 19.52 -7.99
C SER A 283 7.81 18.87 -6.72
N PHE A 284 8.52 18.98 -5.59
CA PHE A 284 8.12 18.42 -4.31
C PHE A 284 8.24 19.45 -3.17
N VAL A 285 7.20 19.54 -2.35
CA VAL A 285 7.18 20.38 -1.15
C VAL A 285 6.83 19.52 0.06
N VAL A 286 7.61 19.62 1.12
CA VAL A 286 7.36 18.96 2.40
C VAL A 286 7.17 20.02 3.48
N ILE A 287 6.14 19.90 4.30
CA ILE A 287 5.87 20.78 5.44
C ILE A 287 5.90 19.96 6.74
N ASP A 288 6.94 20.13 7.56
CA ASP A 288 7.16 19.40 8.81
C ASP A 288 7.31 20.36 10.02
N SER A 289 6.32 20.56 10.89
CA SER A 289 4.97 19.99 10.86
C SER A 289 3.93 21.06 10.52
N PHE A 290 2.88 20.65 9.82
CA PHE A 290 1.75 21.53 9.53
C PHE A 290 0.98 21.97 10.79
N LYS A 291 1.19 21.27 11.93
CA LYS A 291 0.51 21.51 13.21
C LYS A 291 0.72 22.92 13.76
N VAL A 292 1.86 23.56 13.51
CA VAL A 292 2.12 24.94 13.96
C VAL A 292 1.07 25.91 13.40
N PHE A 293 0.59 25.69 12.18
CA PHE A 293 -0.45 26.52 11.58
C PHE A 293 -1.84 26.25 12.17
N GLU A 294 -2.08 25.04 12.67
CA GLU A 294 -3.28 24.69 13.43
C GLU A 294 -3.28 25.40 14.79
N ASP A 295 -2.12 25.44 15.48
CA ASP A 295 -1.98 26.15 16.75
C ASP A 295 -2.13 27.68 16.60
N LEU A 296 -1.76 28.24 15.46
CA LEU A 296 -1.90 29.67 15.15
C LEU A 296 -3.32 30.08 14.70
N ALA A 297 -4.10 29.14 14.16
CA ALA A 297 -5.44 29.45 13.65
C ALA A 297 -6.41 29.74 14.80
N LYS A 298 -7.11 30.88 14.74
CA LYS A 298 -8.04 31.32 15.80
C LYS A 298 -9.37 30.57 15.72
N SER A 299 -9.66 29.92 14.59
CA SER A 299 -10.88 29.13 14.40
C SER A 299 -10.69 27.99 13.39
N ARG A 300 -11.57 26.98 13.45
CA ARG A 300 -11.62 25.89 12.46
C ARG A 300 -11.90 26.39 11.04
N GLU A 301 -12.65 27.48 10.89
CA GLU A 301 -12.94 28.07 9.58
C GLU A 301 -11.70 28.75 9.00
N GLU A 302 -10.95 29.48 9.83
CA GLU A 302 -9.67 30.09 9.45
C GLU A 302 -8.65 29.02 9.05
N LEU A 303 -8.51 27.95 9.85
CA LEU A 303 -7.65 26.81 9.51
C LEU A 303 -8.05 26.17 8.18
N ARG A 304 -9.35 26.00 7.94
CA ARG A 304 -9.86 25.43 6.69
C ARG A 304 -9.54 26.32 5.49
N LYS A 305 -9.76 27.64 5.59
CA LYS A 305 -9.44 28.61 4.54
C LYS A 305 -7.94 28.69 4.28
N PHE A 306 -7.14 28.73 5.33
CA PHE A 306 -5.68 28.71 5.25
C PHE A 306 -5.18 27.47 4.51
N THR A 307 -5.63 26.29 4.94
CA THR A 307 -5.21 25.02 4.33
C THR A 307 -5.63 24.93 2.88
N TYR A 308 -6.86 25.39 2.58
CA TYR A 308 -7.32 25.47 1.20
C TYR A 308 -6.44 26.42 0.37
N GLY A 309 -6.04 27.57 0.92
CA GLY A 309 -5.13 28.51 0.26
C GLY A 309 -3.75 27.91 -0.03
N VAL A 310 -3.13 27.28 0.97
CA VAL A 310 -1.86 26.54 0.80
C VAL A 310 -2.03 25.47 -0.28
N ALA A 311 -3.14 24.72 -0.23
CA ALA A 311 -3.41 23.65 -1.15
C ALA A 311 -3.55 24.14 -2.60
N VAL A 312 -4.40 25.15 -2.83
CA VAL A 312 -4.61 25.74 -4.16
C VAL A 312 -3.32 26.35 -4.70
N ASN A 313 -2.56 27.05 -3.85
CA ASN A 313 -1.31 27.66 -4.27
C ASN A 313 -0.29 26.59 -4.70
N LEU A 314 -0.05 25.56 -3.88
CA LEU A 314 0.91 24.51 -4.22
C LEU A 314 0.48 23.67 -5.43
N MET A 315 -0.82 23.40 -5.57
CA MET A 315 -1.37 22.74 -6.77
C MET A 315 -1.21 23.59 -8.03
N ALA A 316 -1.38 24.91 -7.94
CA ALA A 316 -1.18 25.83 -9.08
C ALA A 316 0.28 25.89 -9.56
N TRP A 317 1.23 25.54 -8.70
CA TRP A 317 2.65 25.36 -9.04
C TRP A 317 3.01 23.92 -9.39
N GLU A 318 2.02 23.05 -9.58
CA GLU A 318 2.18 21.63 -9.93
C GLU A 318 3.07 20.85 -8.93
N CYS A 319 3.13 21.33 -7.68
CA CYS A 319 3.95 20.71 -6.63
C CYS A 319 3.26 19.49 -6.03
N THR A 320 3.95 18.35 -6.00
CA THR A 320 3.53 17.22 -5.15
C THR A 320 3.86 17.54 -3.69
N THR A 321 2.86 17.58 -2.82
CA THR A 321 3.02 18.12 -1.46
C THR A 321 2.80 17.06 -0.39
N LEU A 322 3.74 16.97 0.57
CA LEU A 322 3.63 16.14 1.77
C LEU A 322 3.44 17.03 3.01
N LEU A 323 2.29 16.88 3.67
CA LEU A 323 1.98 17.59 4.92
C LEU A 323 2.16 16.64 6.10
N LEU A 324 3.14 16.92 6.97
CA LEU A 324 3.41 16.08 8.14
C LEU A 324 2.68 16.65 9.35
N GLY A 325 1.98 15.79 10.09
CA GLY A 325 1.27 16.22 11.28
C GLY A 325 1.03 15.12 12.30
N GLU A 326 0.83 15.55 13.54
CA GLU A 326 0.44 14.68 14.64
C GLU A 326 -1.08 14.68 14.74
N PHE A 327 -1.68 13.57 14.35
CA PHE A 327 -3.12 13.39 14.37
C PHE A 327 -3.46 12.07 15.03
N ASN A 328 -4.42 12.12 15.95
CA ASN A 328 -5.02 10.97 16.58
C ASN A 328 -6.22 10.48 15.76
N ASP A 329 -6.77 9.32 16.10
CA ASP A 329 -7.90 8.72 15.38
C ASP A 329 -9.15 9.64 15.39
N SER A 330 -9.36 10.40 16.47
CA SER A 330 -10.44 11.40 16.60
C SER A 330 -10.30 12.61 15.67
N ASP A 331 -9.09 12.92 15.22
CA ASP A 331 -8.81 14.11 14.43
C ASP A 331 -9.21 13.88 12.96
N LEU A 332 -9.18 12.64 12.48
CA LEU A 332 -9.57 12.28 11.11
C LEU A 332 -11.04 12.60 10.80
N GLU A 333 -11.92 12.48 11.79
CA GLU A 333 -13.36 12.72 11.61
C GLU A 333 -13.74 14.19 11.81
N SER A 334 -12.94 14.92 12.61
CA SER A 334 -13.31 16.25 13.08
C SER A 334 -12.46 17.39 12.51
N ASN A 335 -11.28 17.08 11.95
CA ASN A 335 -10.35 18.07 11.45
C ASN A 335 -10.61 18.37 9.94
N PRO A 336 -10.92 19.62 9.57
CA PRO A 336 -11.21 20.00 8.19
C PRO A 336 -10.10 19.65 7.19
N LEU A 337 -8.85 19.54 7.63
CA LEU A 337 -7.67 19.25 6.80
C LEU A 337 -7.86 17.98 5.95
N PHE A 338 -8.38 16.91 6.55
CA PHE A 338 -8.53 15.61 5.88
C PHE A 338 -9.55 15.62 4.73
N SER A 339 -10.48 16.58 4.75
CA SER A 339 -11.50 16.74 3.69
C SER A 339 -10.94 17.41 2.43
N ILE A 340 -9.92 18.25 2.58
CA ILE A 340 -9.36 19.10 1.52
C ILE A 340 -8.33 18.34 0.69
N VAL A 341 -7.43 17.60 1.34
CA VAL A 341 -6.30 16.93 0.68
C VAL A 341 -6.72 15.77 -0.23
N ASP A 342 -5.83 15.30 -1.09
CA ASP A 342 -6.10 14.19 -2.02
C ASP A 342 -5.75 12.83 -1.42
N GLY A 343 -4.66 12.79 -0.65
CA GLY A 343 -4.10 11.61 -0.02
C GLY A 343 -4.00 11.70 1.49
N VAL A 344 -4.18 10.57 2.18
CA VAL A 344 -3.95 10.43 3.63
C VAL A 344 -3.25 9.10 3.90
N ILE A 345 -2.02 9.19 4.38
CA ILE A 345 -1.19 8.08 4.86
C ILE A 345 -1.06 8.21 6.37
N LYS A 346 -1.34 7.11 7.08
CA LYS A 346 -1.32 7.07 8.55
C LYS A 346 -0.24 6.13 9.05
N LEU A 347 0.56 6.61 9.99
CA LEU A 347 1.57 5.84 10.71
C LEU A 347 1.12 5.63 12.15
N LYS A 348 1.18 4.38 12.62
CA LYS A 348 0.78 3.98 13.97
C LYS A 348 1.90 3.21 14.65
N ILE A 349 1.97 3.30 15.97
CA ILE A 349 2.71 2.36 16.81
C ILE A 349 1.68 1.56 17.60
N LYS A 350 1.76 0.24 17.55
CA LYS A 350 0.96 -0.65 18.38
C LYS A 350 1.88 -1.44 19.29
N LEU A 351 1.44 -1.66 20.53
CA LEU A 351 2.09 -2.58 21.44
C LEU A 351 1.41 -3.95 21.27
N GLU A 352 2.09 -4.89 20.61
CA GLU A 352 1.61 -6.26 20.45
C GLU A 352 2.58 -7.20 21.15
N SER A 353 2.07 -7.98 22.10
CA SER A 353 2.84 -8.98 22.86
C SER A 353 4.13 -8.46 23.50
N GLY A 354 4.09 -7.23 24.02
CA GLY A 354 5.22 -6.58 24.68
C GLY A 354 6.20 -5.87 23.74
N GLU A 355 5.99 -5.93 22.43
CA GLU A 355 6.82 -5.26 21.44
C GLU A 355 6.09 -4.11 20.76
N GLN A 356 6.81 -3.00 20.57
CA GLN A 356 6.30 -1.89 19.78
C GLN A 356 6.52 -2.16 18.30
N GLN A 357 5.43 -2.34 17.56
CA GLN A 357 5.44 -2.49 16.11
C GLN A 357 4.90 -1.22 15.44
N ARG A 358 5.52 -0.82 14.33
CA ARG A 358 5.08 0.31 13.51
C ARG A 358 4.24 -0.19 12.35
N PHE A 359 3.20 0.57 12.02
CA PHE A 359 2.29 0.28 10.91
C PHE A 359 2.10 1.52 10.05
N ILE A 360 1.92 1.31 8.75
CA ILE A 360 1.51 2.29 7.75
C ILE A 360 0.18 1.87 7.14
N GLN A 361 -0.72 2.82 6.91
CA GLN A 361 -2.02 2.59 6.31
C GLN A 361 -2.36 3.72 5.35
N VAL A 362 -2.81 3.39 4.15
CA VAL A 362 -3.36 4.38 3.22
C VAL A 362 -4.86 4.49 3.47
N VAL A 363 -5.28 5.58 4.12
CA VAL A 363 -6.69 5.82 4.47
C VAL A 363 -7.48 6.25 3.24
N LYS A 364 -6.85 7.07 2.40
CA LYS A 364 -7.46 7.66 1.20
C LYS A 364 -6.38 8.00 0.20
N MET A 365 -6.64 7.72 -1.07
CA MET A 365 -5.95 8.31 -2.23
C MET A 365 -6.99 8.59 -3.32
N ARG A 366 -7.29 9.86 -3.58
CA ARG A 366 -8.30 10.23 -4.59
C ARG A 366 -7.83 9.86 -6.00
N GLY A 367 -8.77 9.47 -6.85
CA GLY A 367 -8.53 9.13 -8.25
C GLY A 367 -7.81 7.80 -8.49
N THR A 368 -7.53 7.01 -7.45
CA THR A 368 -6.73 5.79 -7.57
C THR A 368 -7.23 4.65 -6.67
N ASN A 369 -6.97 3.41 -7.08
CA ASN A 369 -7.13 2.26 -6.20
C ASN A 369 -5.87 2.09 -5.35
N HIS A 370 -6.05 1.74 -4.08
CA HIS A 370 -4.96 1.54 -3.11
C HIS A 370 -5.37 0.47 -2.09
N SER A 371 -4.39 -0.16 -1.44
CA SER A 371 -4.67 -1.00 -0.27
C SER A 371 -5.20 -0.15 0.87
N ARG A 372 -6.17 -0.68 1.62
CA ARG A 372 -6.72 -0.06 2.83
C ARG A 372 -6.29 -0.80 4.10
N ASP A 373 -5.55 -1.89 3.95
CA ASP A 373 -5.08 -2.70 5.05
C ASP A 373 -4.02 -1.93 5.86
N GLU A 374 -3.77 -2.38 7.08
CA GLU A 374 -2.64 -1.90 7.88
C GLU A 374 -1.42 -2.76 7.56
N HIS A 375 -0.34 -2.10 7.18
CA HIS A 375 0.90 -2.73 6.76
C HIS A 375 1.93 -2.52 7.86
N ALA A 376 2.48 -3.59 8.42
CA ALA A 376 3.60 -3.42 9.34
C ALA A 376 4.78 -2.76 8.61
N MET A 377 5.64 -2.05 9.33
CA MET A 377 6.86 -1.44 8.79
C MET A 377 8.00 -1.47 9.81
N SER A 378 9.23 -1.39 9.32
CA SER A 378 10.43 -1.18 10.14
C SER A 378 11.21 0.03 9.66
N ILE A 379 12.15 0.48 10.50
CA ILE A 379 13.11 1.54 10.19
C ILE A 379 14.49 0.97 10.45
N SER A 380 15.34 0.93 9.43
CA SER A 380 16.75 0.50 9.48
C SER A 380 17.67 1.58 8.89
N GLU A 381 18.96 1.29 8.75
CA GLU A 381 19.91 2.12 8.00
C GLU A 381 19.53 2.33 6.52
N ASP A 382 18.70 1.44 5.95
CA ASP A 382 18.17 1.57 4.59
C ASP A 382 16.94 2.50 4.54
N GLY A 383 16.44 2.93 5.70
CA GLY A 383 15.21 3.72 5.85
C GLY A 383 14.01 2.88 6.29
N ILE A 384 12.81 3.35 5.95
CA ILE A 384 11.56 2.63 6.10
C ILE A 384 11.48 1.49 5.09
N GLY A 385 11.13 0.30 5.58
CA GLY A 385 10.67 -0.83 4.77
C GLY A 385 9.25 -1.19 5.17
N VAL A 386 8.34 -1.25 4.19
CA VAL A 386 6.93 -1.63 4.43
C VAL A 386 6.76 -3.12 4.12
N TYR A 387 6.18 -3.85 5.05
CA TYR A 387 5.83 -5.25 4.85
C TYR A 387 4.47 -5.33 4.15
N ALA A 388 4.29 -6.28 3.23
CA ALA A 388 3.02 -6.47 2.54
C ALA A 388 2.12 -7.49 3.31
N PRO A 389 1.04 -7.08 4.01
CA PRO A 389 -0.14 -7.91 4.20
C PRO A 389 -0.88 -7.99 2.88
N ARG A 390 -1.38 -9.20 2.60
CA ARG A 390 -1.86 -9.59 1.29
C ARG A 390 -0.78 -9.34 0.24
N VAL A 391 0.11 -10.32 0.10
CA VAL A 391 0.49 -10.68 -1.27
C VAL A 391 -0.86 -10.80 -1.98
N THR A 392 -1.14 -9.86 -2.87
CA THR A 392 -2.26 -9.96 -3.80
C THR A 392 -1.86 -11.10 -4.71
N ILE A 393 -1.93 -12.33 -4.19
CA ILE A 393 -1.95 -13.53 -4.97
C ILE A 393 -3.34 -13.47 -5.61
N ARG A 394 -3.46 -12.61 -6.63
CA ARG A 394 -3.92 -13.20 -7.88
C ARG A 394 -3.05 -14.44 -8.00
N ARG A 395 -3.70 -15.61 -7.96
CA ARG A 395 -3.16 -16.73 -8.71
C ARG A 395 -2.93 -16.11 -10.07
N GLU A 396 -1.72 -15.63 -10.33
CA GLU A 396 -1.29 -15.27 -11.65
C GLU A 396 -1.44 -16.61 -12.34
N ALA A 397 -2.61 -16.78 -12.98
CA ALA A 397 -2.78 -17.80 -13.97
C ALA A 397 -1.69 -17.44 -14.96
N ASP A 398 -0.60 -18.19 -14.88
CA ASP A 398 0.60 -18.12 -15.66
C ASP A 398 0.48 -17.14 -16.85
N GLU A 399 1.13 -15.98 -16.77
CA GLU A 399 1.38 -15.16 -17.97
C GLU A 399 2.30 -15.90 -18.96
N HIS A 400 2.80 -17.08 -18.59
CA HIS A 400 3.27 -18.10 -19.53
C HIS A 400 2.08 -18.89 -20.07
N GLY A 401 1.38 -18.27 -21.03
CA GLY A 401 0.32 -18.87 -21.83
C GLY A 401 0.78 -20.01 -22.75
N GLU A 402 1.39 -21.05 -22.20
CA GLU A 402 1.42 -22.37 -22.81
C GLU A 402 0.88 -23.38 -21.80
N LYS A 403 -0.35 -23.85 -22.04
CA LYS A 403 -0.94 -24.99 -21.33
C LYS A 403 0.00 -26.18 -21.47
N ASN A 404 0.84 -26.40 -20.48
CA ASN A 404 1.65 -27.61 -20.40
C ASN A 404 0.69 -28.78 -20.25
N LYS A 405 0.57 -29.63 -21.28
CA LYS A 405 -0.28 -30.84 -21.28
C LYS A 405 0.29 -31.97 -20.39
N LYS A 406 1.44 -31.74 -19.75
CA LYS A 406 2.00 -32.58 -18.70
C LYS A 406 1.62 -31.95 -17.36
N GLY A 407 1.23 -32.75 -16.37
CA GLY A 407 0.92 -32.28 -15.02
C GLY A 407 2.09 -31.51 -14.38
N PRO A 408 1.90 -30.92 -13.18
CA PRO A 408 2.93 -30.11 -12.54
C PRO A 408 4.25 -30.89 -12.37
N ASP A 409 5.38 -30.22 -12.57
CA ASP A 409 6.70 -30.80 -12.31
C ASP A 409 6.78 -31.26 -10.84
N ARG A 410 7.27 -32.48 -10.63
CA ARG A 410 7.32 -33.15 -9.32
C ARG A 410 8.77 -33.33 -8.86
N ALA A 411 9.01 -33.14 -7.57
CA ALA A 411 10.28 -33.39 -6.90
C ALA A 411 10.18 -34.55 -5.91
N LYS A 412 11.31 -35.25 -5.77
CA LYS A 412 11.53 -36.26 -4.74
C LYS A 412 12.03 -35.60 -3.47
N LEU A 413 11.69 -36.11 -2.30
CA LEU A 413 12.21 -35.62 -1.03
C LEU A 413 13.64 -36.12 -0.75
N GLY A 414 14.03 -37.28 -1.29
CA GLY A 414 15.40 -37.81 -1.17
C GLY A 414 15.69 -38.54 0.15
N ILE A 415 14.71 -38.65 1.03
CA ILE A 415 14.80 -39.40 2.29
C ILE A 415 14.53 -40.89 2.00
N SER A 416 15.33 -41.76 2.59
CA SER A 416 15.27 -43.21 2.33
C SER A 416 13.86 -43.76 2.54
N LYS A 417 13.30 -44.37 1.48
CA LYS A 417 11.95 -44.96 1.44
C LYS A 417 10.79 -43.99 1.70
N MET A 418 11.06 -42.70 1.93
CA MET A 418 10.03 -41.66 2.01
C MET A 418 9.36 -41.43 0.67
N ASP A 419 10.16 -41.41 -0.41
CA ASP A 419 9.63 -41.19 -1.76
C ASP A 419 8.67 -42.31 -2.19
N ASP A 420 8.85 -43.53 -1.68
CA ASP A 420 7.94 -44.67 -1.90
C ASP A 420 6.56 -44.40 -1.27
N LEU A 421 6.46 -43.53 -0.26
CA LEU A 421 5.20 -43.13 0.37
C LEU A 421 4.47 -42.01 -0.39
N LEU A 422 5.14 -41.33 -1.31
CA LEU A 422 4.68 -40.10 -1.97
C LEU A 422 4.25 -40.31 -3.42
N GLY A 423 4.04 -41.55 -3.83
CA GLY A 423 3.60 -41.90 -5.18
C GLY A 423 4.58 -41.42 -6.26
N GLU A 424 4.12 -40.55 -7.15
CA GLU A 424 4.95 -39.96 -8.22
C GLU A 424 5.85 -38.81 -7.76
N GLY A 425 5.87 -38.51 -6.46
CA GLY A 425 6.59 -37.38 -5.88
C GLY A 425 5.72 -36.13 -5.75
N VAL A 426 6.31 -35.08 -5.19
CA VAL A 426 5.58 -33.90 -4.71
C VAL A 426 5.62 -32.77 -5.73
N PRO A 427 4.51 -32.09 -6.04
CA PRO A 427 4.54 -30.91 -6.90
C PRO A 427 5.47 -29.82 -6.36
N PHE A 428 6.26 -29.20 -7.25
CA PHE A 428 7.01 -28.00 -6.87
C PHE A 428 6.08 -26.89 -6.39
N GLY A 429 6.56 -26.12 -5.42
CA GLY A 429 5.79 -25.10 -4.71
C GLY A 429 4.98 -25.62 -3.53
N SER A 430 5.02 -26.92 -3.23
CA SER A 430 4.30 -27.50 -2.10
C SER A 430 5.00 -27.26 -0.75
N SER A 431 4.19 -27.03 0.27
CA SER A 431 4.63 -26.92 1.67
C SER A 431 4.10 -28.08 2.51
N PHE A 432 4.95 -28.59 3.41
CA PHE A 432 4.64 -29.63 4.38
C PHE A 432 4.72 -29.09 5.79
N LEU A 433 3.73 -29.41 6.61
CA LEU A 433 3.85 -29.30 8.05
C LEU A 433 4.41 -30.61 8.60
N LEU A 434 5.56 -30.54 9.27
CA LEU A 434 6.19 -31.65 9.96
C LEU A 434 5.88 -31.55 11.45
N SER A 435 4.98 -32.39 11.93
CA SER A 435 4.45 -32.32 13.29
C SER A 435 4.82 -33.54 14.12
N GLY A 436 5.06 -33.34 15.41
CA GLY A 436 5.33 -34.44 16.33
C GLY A 436 5.76 -33.93 17.70
N VAL A 437 5.74 -34.81 18.70
CA VAL A 437 6.27 -34.47 20.03
C VAL A 437 7.79 -34.24 19.99
N ALA A 438 8.36 -33.64 21.02
CA ALA A 438 9.80 -33.44 21.11
C ALA A 438 10.57 -34.79 21.04
N GLY A 439 11.70 -34.81 20.33
CA GLY A 439 12.56 -36.00 20.21
C GLY A 439 12.09 -37.09 19.22
N THR A 440 11.08 -36.81 18.39
CA THR A 440 10.63 -37.75 17.33
C THR A 440 11.48 -37.72 16.07
N GLY A 441 12.40 -36.75 15.91
CA GLY A 441 13.32 -36.66 14.76
C GLY A 441 12.96 -35.61 13.71
N LYS A 442 12.16 -34.59 14.06
CA LYS A 442 11.73 -33.52 13.14
C LYS A 442 12.89 -32.73 12.53
N THR A 443 13.79 -32.23 13.38
CA THR A 443 15.00 -31.49 12.98
C THR A 443 15.90 -32.35 12.10
N LEU A 444 16.17 -33.59 12.50
CA LEU A 444 16.97 -34.53 11.71
C LEU A 444 16.39 -34.82 10.33
N LEU A 445 15.08 -35.09 10.23
CA LEU A 445 14.40 -35.32 8.95
C LEU A 445 14.52 -34.10 8.02
N SER A 446 14.47 -32.90 8.61
CA SER A 446 14.55 -31.65 7.87
C SER A 446 15.97 -31.33 7.41
N LEU A 447 16.97 -31.64 8.23
CA LEU A 447 18.38 -31.58 7.84
C LEU A 447 18.69 -32.59 6.73
N GLU A 448 18.16 -33.83 6.81
CA GLU A 448 18.34 -34.82 5.75
C GLU A 448 17.70 -34.37 4.44
N PHE A 449 16.47 -33.85 4.49
CA PHE A 449 15.79 -33.27 3.32
C PHE A 449 16.62 -32.19 2.63
N LEU A 450 17.29 -31.33 3.41
CA LEU A 450 18.16 -30.28 2.90
C LEU A 450 19.44 -30.85 2.28
N TYR A 451 20.11 -31.74 3.01
CA TYR A 451 21.37 -32.36 2.61
C TYR A 451 21.21 -33.20 1.34
N ARG A 452 20.20 -34.07 1.29
CA ARG A 452 19.88 -34.91 0.12
C ARG A 452 19.50 -34.07 -1.08
N GLY A 453 18.70 -33.01 -0.89
CA GLY A 453 18.38 -32.05 -1.94
C GLY A 453 19.64 -31.47 -2.60
N ALA A 454 20.56 -30.96 -1.79
CA ALA A 454 21.80 -30.38 -2.30
C ALA A 454 22.75 -31.42 -2.91
N LYS A 455 22.97 -32.55 -2.24
CA LYS A 455 23.93 -33.58 -2.65
C LYS A 455 23.47 -34.40 -3.84
N ASP A 456 22.23 -34.89 -3.79
CA ASP A 456 21.73 -35.89 -4.74
C ASP A 456 20.98 -35.26 -5.93
N PHE A 457 20.43 -34.06 -5.75
CA PHE A 457 19.64 -33.36 -6.78
C PHE A 457 20.23 -32.02 -7.23
N GLY A 458 21.31 -31.54 -6.60
CA GLY A 458 21.88 -30.21 -6.92
C GLY A 458 20.93 -29.06 -6.58
N GLU A 459 19.96 -29.30 -5.69
CA GLU A 459 18.95 -28.33 -5.30
C GLU A 459 19.42 -27.52 -4.09
N ARG A 460 19.56 -26.20 -4.27
CA ARG A 460 20.01 -25.33 -3.17
C ARG A 460 19.01 -25.32 -2.03
N GLY A 461 19.53 -25.36 -0.81
CA GLY A 461 18.73 -25.44 0.41
C GLY A 461 18.98 -24.30 1.37
N ILE A 462 17.93 -23.81 2.01
CA ILE A 462 18.02 -22.87 3.13
C ILE A 462 17.28 -23.39 4.36
N TYR A 463 17.90 -23.24 5.53
CA TYR A 463 17.36 -23.62 6.83
C TYR A 463 17.25 -22.39 7.73
N PHE A 464 16.04 -22.05 8.16
CA PHE A 464 15.80 -21.01 9.16
C PHE A 464 15.52 -21.67 10.50
N SER A 465 16.44 -21.51 11.45
CA SER A 465 16.35 -22.06 12.80
C SER A 465 15.99 -20.99 13.84
N PHE A 466 15.05 -21.32 14.72
CA PHE A 466 14.57 -20.51 15.83
C PHE A 466 14.82 -21.14 17.21
N GLU A 467 15.38 -22.35 17.22
CA GLU A 467 15.61 -23.14 18.43
C GLU A 467 17.10 -23.48 18.58
N GLU A 468 17.67 -24.15 17.59
CA GLU A 468 19.05 -24.65 17.63
C GLU A 468 20.00 -23.76 16.83
N THR A 469 21.20 -23.50 17.36
CA THR A 469 22.21 -22.71 16.65
C THR A 469 22.71 -23.45 15.41
N ASP A 470 23.25 -22.71 14.45
CA ASP A 470 23.90 -23.27 13.28
C ASP A 470 25.03 -24.24 13.68
N GLU A 471 25.84 -23.94 14.69
CA GLU A 471 26.90 -24.86 15.13
C GLU A 471 26.35 -26.20 15.63
N ARG A 472 25.21 -26.19 16.33
CA ARG A 472 24.55 -27.42 16.84
C ARG A 472 23.96 -28.25 15.71
N LEU A 473 23.28 -27.60 14.75
CA LEU A 473 22.74 -28.27 13.57
C LEU A 473 23.86 -28.88 12.71
N LEU A 474 24.99 -28.18 12.55
CA LEU A 474 26.16 -28.70 11.85
C LEU A 474 26.79 -29.88 12.58
N ALA A 475 26.88 -29.83 13.91
CA ALA A 475 27.37 -30.96 14.70
C ALA A 475 26.47 -32.19 14.54
N GLU A 476 25.14 -32.02 14.53
CA GLU A 476 24.18 -33.10 14.29
C GLU A 476 24.36 -33.71 12.90
N ALA A 477 24.46 -32.88 11.86
CA ALA A 477 24.69 -33.33 10.49
C ALA A 477 26.03 -34.09 10.34
N ARG A 478 27.11 -33.58 10.93
CA ARG A 478 28.42 -34.27 10.94
C ARG A 478 28.36 -35.60 11.69
N GLY A 479 27.59 -35.67 12.78
CA GLY A 479 27.35 -36.90 13.54
C GLY A 479 26.69 -38.00 12.71
N MET A 480 25.95 -37.64 11.67
CA MET A 480 25.34 -38.55 10.69
C MET A 480 26.27 -38.91 9.53
N GLY A 481 27.54 -38.49 9.58
CA GLY A 481 28.52 -38.71 8.51
C GLY A 481 28.24 -37.90 7.24
N TRP A 482 27.46 -36.81 7.34
CA TRP A 482 27.15 -35.96 6.21
C TRP A 482 28.22 -34.89 6.00
N GLU A 483 28.68 -34.72 4.76
CA GLU A 483 29.68 -33.71 4.36
C GLU A 483 29.01 -32.34 4.15
N ILE A 484 28.26 -31.87 5.15
CA ILE A 484 27.45 -30.65 5.04
C ILE A 484 28.30 -29.38 4.88
N ASP A 485 29.50 -29.36 5.45
CA ASP A 485 30.41 -28.22 5.40
C ASP A 485 30.78 -27.84 3.96
N GLN A 486 31.07 -28.84 3.11
CA GLN A 486 31.38 -28.62 1.69
C GLN A 486 30.20 -28.00 0.93
N LEU A 487 28.97 -28.37 1.31
CA LEU A 487 27.76 -27.82 0.69
C LEU A 487 27.50 -26.38 1.13
N ILE A 488 27.92 -26.00 2.34
CA ILE A 488 27.85 -24.61 2.81
C ILE A 488 28.91 -23.76 2.13
N ASP A 489 30.16 -24.25 2.09
CA ASP A 489 31.28 -23.53 1.46
C ASP A 489 31.06 -23.29 -0.04
N SER A 490 30.41 -24.24 -0.72
CA SER A 490 30.02 -24.11 -2.13
C SER A 490 28.75 -23.27 -2.37
N GLY A 491 28.09 -22.78 -1.31
CA GLY A 491 26.85 -22.01 -1.40
C GLY A 491 25.63 -22.82 -1.84
N MET A 492 25.67 -24.14 -1.67
CA MET A 492 24.55 -25.05 -1.92
C MET A 492 23.57 -25.10 -0.76
N ILE A 493 24.06 -24.99 0.47
CA ILE A 493 23.26 -24.94 1.69
C ILE A 493 23.55 -23.65 2.45
N GLU A 494 22.50 -23.08 3.02
CA GLU A 494 22.59 -21.94 3.91
C GLU A 494 21.79 -22.21 5.19
N ILE A 495 22.38 -21.98 6.36
CA ILE A 495 21.71 -22.10 7.66
C ILE A 495 21.72 -20.72 8.32
N ILE A 496 20.54 -20.27 8.76
CA ILE A 496 20.36 -18.98 9.43
C ILE A 496 19.70 -19.25 10.78
N PHE A 497 20.37 -18.87 11.85
CA PHE A 497 19.82 -18.91 13.20
C PHE A 497 19.28 -17.54 13.61
N ILE A 498 18.08 -17.54 14.20
CA ILE A 498 17.44 -16.37 14.79
C ILE A 498 17.03 -16.74 16.21
N ALA A 499 17.66 -16.12 17.21
CA ALA A 499 17.30 -16.37 18.59
C ALA A 499 15.85 -15.98 18.88
N GLN A 500 15.15 -16.76 19.69
CA GLN A 500 13.74 -16.54 20.01
C GLN A 500 13.40 -15.11 20.48
N PRO A 501 14.21 -14.45 21.35
CA PRO A 501 13.96 -13.06 21.74
C PRO A 501 13.97 -12.08 20.55
N ASP A 502 14.82 -12.33 19.55
CA ASP A 502 15.04 -11.46 18.39
C ASP A 502 14.01 -11.66 17.27
N ILE A 503 13.04 -12.55 17.47
CA ILE A 503 12.01 -12.82 16.47
C ILE A 503 11.08 -11.61 16.34
N VAL A 504 11.19 -10.93 15.21
CA VAL A 504 10.21 -9.95 14.72
C VAL A 504 9.63 -10.52 13.42
N VAL A 505 8.41 -11.06 13.50
CA VAL A 505 7.79 -11.89 12.44
C VAL A 505 7.86 -11.23 11.06
N GLU A 506 7.48 -9.96 10.97
CA GLU A 506 7.42 -9.25 9.68
C GLU A 506 8.81 -8.99 9.09
N LYS A 507 9.76 -8.60 9.94
CA LYS A 507 11.18 -8.41 9.56
C LYS A 507 11.76 -9.69 9.00
N HIS A 508 11.51 -10.81 9.69
CA HIS A 508 12.08 -12.09 9.33
C HIS A 508 11.38 -12.73 8.14
N LEU A 509 10.09 -12.48 7.91
CA LEU A 509 9.42 -12.86 6.66
C LEU A 509 10.08 -12.20 5.45
N LEU A 510 10.40 -10.91 5.54
CA LEU A 510 11.10 -10.19 4.47
C LEU A 510 12.51 -10.73 4.26
N MET A 511 13.27 -10.88 5.34
CA MET A 511 14.61 -11.46 5.29
C MET A 511 14.58 -12.86 4.66
N MET A 512 13.63 -13.73 5.05
CA MET A 512 13.45 -15.04 4.43
C MET A 512 13.23 -14.93 2.93
N ASN A 513 12.31 -14.07 2.49
CA ASN A 513 12.05 -13.85 1.06
C ASN A 513 13.31 -13.43 0.31
N GLU A 514 14.07 -12.48 0.85
CA GLU A 514 15.32 -11.99 0.27
C GLU A 514 16.38 -13.10 0.16
N ARG A 515 16.59 -13.87 1.23
CA ARG A 515 17.58 -14.96 1.25
C ARG A 515 17.18 -16.11 0.34
N ILE A 516 15.91 -16.53 0.37
CA ILE A 516 15.36 -17.55 -0.54
C ILE A 516 15.56 -17.14 -2.00
N THR A 517 15.23 -15.89 -2.33
CA THR A 517 15.36 -15.35 -3.70
C THR A 517 16.82 -15.25 -4.13
N LYS A 518 17.69 -14.72 -3.27
CA LYS A 518 19.12 -14.56 -3.54
C LYS A 518 19.82 -15.91 -3.73
N LEU A 519 19.51 -16.88 -2.89
CA LEU A 519 20.07 -18.23 -2.99
C LEU A 519 19.48 -19.01 -4.17
N LYS A 520 18.28 -18.64 -4.63
CA LYS A 520 17.43 -19.43 -5.54
C LYS A 520 17.12 -20.79 -4.93
N ALA A 521 16.73 -20.79 -3.66
CA ALA A 521 16.52 -22.01 -2.89
C ALA A 521 15.36 -22.85 -3.45
N LYS A 522 15.57 -24.17 -3.51
CA LYS A 522 14.58 -25.19 -3.89
C LYS A 522 14.16 -26.07 -2.71
N ARG A 523 14.96 -26.11 -1.64
CA ARG A 523 14.64 -26.76 -0.36
C ARG A 523 14.59 -25.68 0.72
N ILE A 524 13.46 -25.54 1.39
CA ILE A 524 13.26 -24.48 2.39
C ILE A 524 12.80 -25.13 3.68
N VAL A 525 13.53 -24.94 4.78
CA VAL A 525 13.16 -25.45 6.10
C VAL A 525 12.94 -24.29 7.06
N ILE A 526 11.87 -24.38 7.86
CA ILE A 526 11.53 -23.41 8.91
C ILE A 526 11.33 -24.17 10.22
N ASP A 527 12.35 -24.11 11.10
CA ASP A 527 12.42 -24.85 12.35
C ASP A 527 12.44 -23.92 13.58
N SER A 528 11.35 -23.70 14.30
CA SER A 528 9.99 -24.18 14.03
C SER A 528 9.07 -23.00 13.73
N VAL A 529 8.04 -23.25 12.90
CA VAL A 529 6.96 -22.28 12.67
C VAL A 529 6.24 -21.98 13.99
N SER A 530 6.16 -22.95 14.90
CA SER A 530 5.61 -22.75 16.24
C SER A 530 6.34 -21.69 17.06
N LEU A 531 7.68 -21.67 17.01
CA LEU A 531 8.47 -20.63 17.64
C LEU A 531 8.47 -19.34 16.83
N PHE A 532 8.42 -19.41 15.50
CA PHE A 532 8.38 -18.22 14.67
C PHE A 532 7.19 -17.30 15.02
N VAL A 533 6.00 -17.87 15.21
CA VAL A 533 4.77 -17.12 15.49
C VAL A 533 4.40 -17.06 16.97
N HIS A 534 5.31 -17.43 17.90
CA HIS A 534 4.99 -17.59 19.32
C HIS A 534 4.48 -16.32 20.02
N LYS A 535 4.81 -15.13 19.49
CA LYS A 535 4.35 -13.83 20.00
C LYS A 535 2.94 -13.47 19.51
N ILE A 536 2.31 -14.27 18.65
CA ILE A 536 0.99 -13.98 18.08
C ILE A 536 -0.07 -14.76 18.85
N SER A 537 -1.02 -14.05 19.47
CA SER A 537 -2.12 -14.67 20.22
C SER A 537 -3.31 -15.02 19.34
N ASP A 538 -3.55 -14.26 18.27
CA ASP A 538 -4.68 -14.48 17.35
C ASP A 538 -4.37 -15.58 16.33
N GLN A 539 -5.17 -16.65 16.36
CA GLN A 539 -5.03 -17.80 15.45
C GLN A 539 -5.25 -17.43 13.97
N GLN A 540 -6.05 -16.42 13.65
CA GLN A 540 -6.23 -15.96 12.27
C GLN A 540 -4.96 -15.29 11.76
N ILE A 541 -4.29 -14.50 12.61
CA ILE A 541 -2.99 -13.90 12.25
C ILE A 541 -1.94 -15.01 12.10
N VAL A 542 -1.89 -16.00 13.01
CA VAL A 542 -0.99 -17.17 12.86
C VAL A 542 -1.23 -17.84 11.50
N ARG A 543 -2.49 -18.14 11.17
CA ARG A 543 -2.87 -18.76 9.89
C ARG A 543 -2.41 -17.92 8.69
N GLU A 544 -2.56 -16.61 8.77
CA GLU A 544 -2.06 -15.68 7.74
C GLU A 544 -0.55 -15.74 7.58
N LYS A 545 0.21 -15.75 8.69
CA LYS A 545 1.68 -15.82 8.64
C LYS A 545 2.18 -17.14 8.06
N VAL A 546 1.55 -18.26 8.43
CA VAL A 546 1.84 -19.57 7.82
C VAL A 546 1.54 -19.55 6.31
N PHE A 547 0.46 -18.88 5.90
CA PHE A 547 0.13 -18.73 4.47
C PHE A 547 1.16 -17.89 3.72
N GLN A 548 1.69 -16.83 4.34
CA GLN A 548 2.79 -16.05 3.77
C GLN A 548 4.04 -16.92 3.59
N LEU A 549 4.42 -17.74 4.57
CA LEU A 549 5.55 -18.68 4.43
C LEU A 549 5.33 -19.67 3.28
N ALA A 550 4.15 -20.27 3.18
CA ALA A 550 3.81 -21.18 2.08
C ALA A 550 3.91 -20.46 0.72
N THR A 551 3.51 -19.19 0.65
CA THR A 551 3.64 -18.36 -0.55
C THR A 551 5.09 -18.13 -0.95
N LEU A 552 6.01 -17.93 0.01
CA LEU A 552 7.44 -17.79 -0.28
C LEU A 552 7.99 -19.05 -0.96
N VAL A 553 7.62 -20.23 -0.45
CA VAL A 553 7.99 -21.53 -1.03
C VAL A 553 7.43 -21.68 -2.44
N GLN A 554 6.15 -21.32 -2.63
CA GLN A 554 5.49 -21.40 -3.94
C GLN A 554 6.16 -20.48 -4.97
N LYS A 555 6.45 -19.22 -4.62
CA LYS A 555 7.13 -18.25 -5.48
C LYS A 555 8.54 -18.69 -5.87
N ALA A 556 9.25 -19.35 -4.96
CA ALA A 556 10.56 -19.94 -5.26
C ALA A 556 10.50 -21.18 -6.17
N HIS A 557 9.29 -21.72 -6.42
CA HIS A 557 9.06 -23.02 -7.03
C HIS A 557 9.92 -24.10 -6.34
N GLY A 558 9.91 -24.12 -5.01
CA GLY A 558 10.66 -25.06 -4.16
C GLY A 558 9.73 -25.96 -3.33
N ILE A 559 10.31 -26.79 -2.46
CA ILE A 559 9.58 -27.58 -1.45
C ILE A 559 9.91 -27.04 -0.05
N GLY A 560 8.86 -26.82 0.75
CA GLY A 560 8.97 -26.25 2.09
C GLY A 560 8.65 -27.25 3.19
N PHE A 561 9.50 -27.35 4.22
CA PHE A 561 9.24 -28.07 5.47
C PHE A 561 9.06 -27.08 6.62
N PHE A 562 7.87 -27.06 7.20
CA PHE A 562 7.49 -26.22 8.32
C PHE A 562 7.36 -27.09 9.57
N ILE A 563 8.25 -26.91 10.53
CA ILE A 563 8.26 -27.76 11.72
C ILE A 563 7.32 -27.16 12.77
N THR A 564 6.55 -28.01 13.44
CA THR A 564 5.75 -27.62 14.61
C THR A 564 5.79 -28.72 15.67
N ASP A 565 5.80 -28.30 16.93
CA ASP A 565 5.62 -29.24 18.04
C ASP A 565 4.14 -29.51 18.31
N ILE A 566 3.84 -30.78 18.61
CA ILE A 566 2.55 -31.17 19.20
C ILE A 566 2.77 -31.30 20.71
N PRO A 567 2.02 -30.57 21.56
CA PRO A 567 2.07 -30.77 23.00
C PRO A 567 1.77 -32.22 23.38
N TYR A 568 2.53 -32.79 24.30
CA TYR A 568 2.32 -34.17 24.74
C TYR A 568 0.89 -34.37 25.26
N GLY A 569 0.21 -35.43 24.79
CA GLY A 569 -1.18 -35.72 25.15
C GLY A 569 -2.23 -34.90 24.39
N SER A 570 -1.83 -34.09 23.41
CA SER A 570 -2.75 -33.36 22.53
C SER A 570 -3.28 -34.24 21.40
N ASN A 571 -4.57 -34.06 21.06
CA ASN A 571 -5.18 -34.63 19.85
C ASN A 571 -5.07 -33.69 18.64
N LYS A 572 -4.37 -32.55 18.78
CA LYS A 572 -4.13 -31.61 17.67
C LYS A 572 -2.97 -32.10 16.79
N LEU A 573 -3.02 -31.71 15.51
CA LEU A 573 -1.97 -32.00 14.53
C LEU A 573 -0.83 -30.97 14.53
N SER A 574 -1.01 -29.86 15.24
CA SER A 574 -0.10 -28.71 15.26
C SER A 574 -0.26 -27.95 16.58
N ARG A 575 0.61 -26.98 16.84
CA ARG A 575 0.60 -26.23 18.11
C ARG A 575 -0.64 -25.34 18.22
N PHE A 576 -0.97 -24.62 17.16
CA PHE A 576 -2.07 -23.65 17.15
C PHE A 576 -3.37 -24.21 16.56
N GLY A 577 -3.32 -25.29 15.76
CA GLY A 577 -4.49 -25.96 15.17
C GLY A 577 -5.00 -25.30 13.89
N VAL A 578 -4.22 -24.41 13.28
CA VAL A 578 -4.56 -23.71 12.04
C VAL A 578 -3.56 -23.96 10.92
N GLU A 579 -2.34 -24.37 11.28
CA GLU A 579 -1.18 -24.57 10.40
C GLU A 579 -1.49 -25.63 9.32
N GLU A 580 -2.09 -26.75 9.71
CA GLU A 580 -2.42 -27.89 8.87
C GLU A 580 -3.44 -27.56 7.76
N THR A 581 -4.23 -26.51 7.95
CA THR A 581 -5.26 -26.08 6.99
C THR A 581 -4.65 -25.36 5.79
N VAL A 582 -3.50 -24.73 6.02
CA VAL A 582 -2.80 -23.87 5.06
C VAL A 582 -1.92 -24.70 4.12
N VAL A 583 -1.09 -25.58 4.69
CA VAL A 583 -0.10 -26.38 3.94
C VAL A 583 -0.73 -27.41 3.00
N ASP A 584 0.06 -27.87 2.04
CA ASP A 584 -0.33 -28.89 1.06
C ASP A 584 -0.25 -30.30 1.64
N GLY A 585 0.78 -30.57 2.44
CA GLY A 585 0.99 -31.85 3.11
C GLY A 585 1.17 -31.74 4.62
N VAL A 586 0.83 -32.80 5.33
CA VAL A 586 1.09 -32.95 6.78
C VAL A 586 1.79 -34.29 7.00
N ILE A 587 2.96 -34.25 7.61
CA ILE A 587 3.76 -35.42 8.00
C ILE A 587 3.73 -35.49 9.52
N LEU A 588 3.21 -36.59 10.06
CA LEU A 588 3.13 -36.83 11.50
C LEU A 588 4.25 -37.78 11.93
N LEU A 589 5.07 -37.32 12.88
CA LEU A 589 6.04 -38.14 13.59
C LEU A 589 5.49 -38.47 14.98
N THR A 590 5.27 -39.75 15.22
CA THR A 590 4.79 -40.26 16.51
C THR A 590 5.82 -41.21 17.11
N SER A 591 5.76 -41.39 18.43
CA SER A 591 6.57 -42.41 19.11
C SER A 591 5.73 -43.09 20.17
N SER A 592 5.92 -44.40 20.31
CA SER A 592 5.38 -45.21 21.41
C SER A 592 6.50 -45.95 22.10
N GLU A 593 6.29 -46.27 23.37
CA GLU A 593 7.18 -47.13 24.12
C GLU A 593 6.62 -48.56 24.09
N LYS A 594 7.43 -49.50 23.64
CA LYS A 594 7.11 -50.93 23.63
C LYS A 594 8.35 -51.67 24.08
N ASP A 595 8.20 -52.59 25.03
CA ASP A 595 9.29 -53.41 25.56
C ASP A 595 10.50 -52.58 26.06
N PHE A 596 10.23 -51.40 26.66
CA PHE A 596 11.23 -50.40 27.09
C PHE A 596 12.06 -49.78 25.97
N GLU A 597 11.69 -50.02 24.71
CA GLU A 597 12.27 -49.37 23.54
C GLU A 597 11.31 -48.31 22.98
N ARG A 598 11.87 -47.20 22.53
CA ARG A 598 11.10 -46.14 21.87
C ARG A 598 11.03 -46.43 20.37
N GLU A 599 9.87 -46.91 19.94
CA GLU A 599 9.54 -47.06 18.53
C GLU A 599 9.06 -45.70 17.97
N ARG A 600 9.52 -45.33 16.77
CA ARG A 600 9.11 -44.11 16.07
C ARG A 600 8.38 -44.47 14.80
N PHE A 601 7.38 -43.68 14.46
CA PHE A 601 6.57 -43.86 13.27
C PHE A 601 6.41 -42.55 12.51
N ILE A 602 6.34 -42.66 11.19
CA ILE A 602 6.03 -41.58 10.27
C ILE A 602 4.73 -41.89 9.52
N GLU A 603 3.89 -40.89 9.32
CA GLU A 603 2.62 -41.00 8.61
C GLU A 603 2.44 -39.77 7.72
N ILE A 604 2.14 -39.99 6.44
CA ILE A 604 1.67 -38.93 5.54
C ILE A 604 0.17 -38.75 5.83
N TYR A 605 -0.17 -37.82 6.72
CA TYR A 605 -1.55 -37.63 7.17
C TYR A 605 -2.43 -36.94 6.11
N LYS A 606 -1.80 -36.07 5.32
CA LYS A 606 -2.44 -35.33 4.25
C LYS A 606 -1.41 -35.04 3.18
N LEU A 607 -1.80 -35.14 1.92
CA LEU A 607 -1.07 -34.58 0.79
C LEU A 607 -2.04 -34.20 -0.33
N ARG A 608 -2.03 -32.93 -0.73
CA ARG A 608 -2.84 -32.45 -1.85
C ARG A 608 -2.20 -32.82 -3.19
N ASN A 609 -3.03 -33.04 -4.20
CA ASN A 609 -2.65 -33.26 -5.60
C ASN A 609 -1.74 -34.48 -5.88
N THR A 610 -1.58 -35.37 -4.90
CA THR A 610 -0.73 -36.56 -4.99
C THR A 610 -1.32 -37.67 -4.12
N ALA A 611 -1.46 -38.86 -4.70
CA ALA A 611 -1.78 -40.05 -3.91
C ALA A 611 -0.57 -40.41 -3.03
N HIS A 612 -0.83 -40.79 -1.78
CA HIS A 612 0.19 -41.18 -0.83
C HIS A 612 -0.21 -42.49 -0.17
N MET A 613 0.78 -43.18 0.41
CA MET A 613 0.52 -44.39 1.17
C MET A 613 -0.10 -44.02 2.53
N ASP A 614 -1.24 -44.64 2.84
CA ASP A 614 -1.95 -44.40 4.08
C ASP A 614 -1.34 -45.17 5.27
N GLY A 615 -1.48 -44.57 6.46
CA GLY A 615 -1.16 -45.20 7.73
C GLY A 615 0.26 -44.93 8.23
N ARG A 616 0.61 -45.63 9.32
CA ARG A 616 1.89 -45.44 10.03
C ARG A 616 2.96 -46.40 9.51
N HIS A 617 4.14 -45.85 9.29
CA HIS A 617 5.33 -46.56 8.82
C HIS A 617 6.43 -46.46 9.88
N GLU A 618 7.13 -47.57 10.13
CA GLU A 618 8.21 -47.58 11.12
C GLU A 618 9.37 -46.70 10.64
N MET A 619 9.93 -45.92 11.55
CA MET A 619 11.03 -44.99 11.28
C MET A 619 12.19 -45.25 12.26
N LYS A 620 13.39 -45.48 11.72
CA LYS A 620 14.62 -45.63 12.51
C LYS A 620 15.59 -44.49 12.21
N ILE A 621 16.15 -43.93 13.26
CA ILE A 621 17.30 -43.02 13.16
C ILE A 621 18.55 -43.87 13.20
N THR A 622 19.33 -43.84 12.12
CA THR A 622 20.57 -44.60 11.95
C THR A 622 21.78 -43.68 11.96
N SER A 623 22.99 -44.22 11.89
CA SER A 623 24.22 -43.42 11.78
C SER A 623 24.38 -42.70 10.43
N ASN A 624 23.50 -42.93 9.45
CA ASN A 624 23.53 -42.31 8.12
C ASN A 624 22.21 -41.62 7.76
N GLY A 625 21.42 -41.23 8.76
CA GLY A 625 20.11 -40.60 8.58
C GLY A 625 18.92 -41.50 8.90
N ILE A 626 17.77 -41.13 8.36
CA ILE A 626 16.47 -41.74 8.63
C ILE A 626 16.20 -42.88 7.63
N LEU A 627 15.83 -44.03 8.19
CA LEU A 627 15.35 -45.19 7.44
C LEU A 627 13.88 -45.42 7.73
N ILE A 628 13.06 -45.32 6.69
CA ILE A 628 11.63 -45.63 6.77
C ILE A 628 11.40 -47.06 6.28
N THR A 629 10.55 -47.80 6.98
CA THR A 629 10.08 -49.11 6.55
C THR A 629 8.60 -48.98 6.20
N PRO A 630 8.25 -48.89 4.91
CA PRO A 630 6.86 -48.86 4.47
C PRO A 630 6.10 -50.07 5.00
N ARG A 631 4.86 -49.86 5.39
CA ARG A 631 4.01 -50.93 5.92
C ARG A 631 3.71 -51.89 4.77
N GLN A 632 3.86 -53.19 5.00
CA GLN A 632 3.38 -54.19 4.06
C GLN A 632 1.85 -54.26 4.14
N ILE A 633 1.17 -54.04 3.01
CA ILE A 633 -0.24 -54.35 2.87
C ILE A 633 -0.33 -55.89 2.80
N LEU A 634 -0.79 -56.51 3.87
CA LEU A 634 -1.19 -57.92 3.81
C LEU A 634 -2.55 -57.94 3.10
N ASP A 635 -2.58 -58.45 1.87
CA ASP A 635 -3.84 -58.69 1.15
C ASP A 635 -4.70 -59.64 2.00
N HIS A 636 -5.83 -59.15 2.47
CA HIS A 636 -6.71 -59.87 3.39
C HIS A 636 -7.69 -60.83 2.69
N ASP A 637 -7.42 -61.21 1.43
CA ASP A 637 -8.40 -61.92 0.57
C ASP A 637 -8.10 -63.41 0.27
N GLU A 638 -7.11 -64.06 0.89
CA GLU A 638 -6.83 -65.50 0.65
C GLU A 638 -7.05 -66.45 1.84
N LYS A 639 -7.88 -66.10 2.83
CA LYS A 639 -8.29 -67.05 3.89
C LYS A 639 -9.81 -67.11 4.12
N GLN A 640 -10.57 -67.28 3.05
CA GLN A 640 -11.86 -67.99 3.11
C GLN A 640 -11.94 -68.99 1.96
N GLY A 641 -11.36 -70.18 2.17
CA GLY A 641 -11.43 -71.21 1.15
C GLY A 641 -10.51 -72.39 1.40
N THR A 642 -10.77 -73.17 2.45
CA THR A 642 -10.78 -74.64 2.39
C THR A 642 -11.07 -75.19 3.77
N ALA A 643 -12.23 -75.83 3.89
CA ALA A 643 -12.55 -76.71 4.99
C ALA A 643 -11.56 -77.90 5.01
N ARG A 644 -10.96 -78.15 6.17
CA ARG A 644 -10.54 -79.49 6.59
C ARG A 644 -11.03 -79.71 8.01
N THR A 645 -12.05 -80.55 8.11
CA THR A 645 -12.45 -81.29 9.30
C THR A 645 -11.29 -82.13 9.83
N LEU A 646 -11.13 -82.20 11.16
CA LEU A 646 -11.14 -83.44 11.96
C LEU A 646 -10.77 -83.13 13.44
N GLU A 647 -11.68 -83.55 14.33
CA GLU A 647 -11.47 -84.06 15.71
C GLU A 647 -10.80 -83.13 16.75
N GLY A 648 -11.38 -82.73 17.88
CA GLY A 648 -12.43 -83.29 18.73
C GLY A 648 -11.84 -83.62 20.09
N VAL A 649 -12.09 -82.83 21.14
CA VAL A 649 -12.16 -83.24 22.58
C VAL A 649 -13.02 -82.21 23.34
N ASP A 650 -13.77 -82.72 24.29
CA ASP A 650 -15.04 -82.28 24.86
C ASP A 650 -14.92 -81.80 26.34
N TYR A 651 -16.02 -81.19 26.80
CA TYR A 651 -16.55 -80.99 28.17
C TYR A 651 -16.24 -79.73 29.00
N GLY A 652 -17.34 -79.06 29.40
CA GLY A 652 -17.44 -78.40 30.71
C GLY A 652 -18.49 -77.29 30.87
N GLU A 653 -19.79 -77.63 30.84
CA GLU A 653 -20.88 -76.75 31.32
C GLU A 653 -20.79 -76.51 32.84
N HIS A 654 -21.08 -75.29 33.30
CA HIS A 654 -21.84 -75.11 34.55
C HIS A 654 -22.68 -73.83 34.55
N SER A 655 -23.90 -74.01 35.05
CA SER A 655 -25.12 -73.22 35.01
C SER A 655 -25.21 -72.09 36.05
N ASP A 656 -25.75 -70.96 35.60
CA ASP A 656 -26.97 -70.27 36.07
C ASP A 656 -27.23 -70.03 37.58
N ARG A 657 -27.50 -68.75 37.95
CA ARG A 657 -28.51 -68.27 38.94
C ARG A 657 -28.41 -66.75 39.25
N GLY A 658 -29.48 -66.01 38.93
CA GLY A 658 -30.29 -65.28 39.95
C GLY A 658 -30.08 -63.76 40.24
N ALA A 659 -30.96 -62.95 39.64
CA ALA A 659 -31.85 -61.92 40.25
C ALA A 659 -31.35 -60.58 40.89
N ASP A 660 -31.97 -59.50 40.36
CA ASP A 660 -32.51 -58.27 41.00
C ASP A 660 -31.65 -57.29 41.81
N ARG A 661 -31.56 -56.04 41.31
CA ARG A 661 -32.17 -54.84 41.95
C ARG A 661 -32.01 -53.56 41.10
N ALA A 662 -33.13 -52.87 40.93
CA ALA A 662 -33.28 -51.55 40.33
C ALA A 662 -32.73 -50.40 41.20
N LYS A 663 -32.34 -49.27 40.56
CA LYS A 663 -32.69 -47.89 40.96
C LYS A 663 -32.19 -46.81 39.97
N ASP A 664 -33.16 -46.24 39.28
CA ASP A 664 -33.37 -44.88 38.73
C ASP A 664 -32.49 -43.66 39.13
N VAL A 665 -32.19 -42.83 38.09
CA VAL A 665 -32.36 -41.33 37.96
C VAL A 665 -31.19 -40.37 38.40
N PRO A 666 -30.95 -39.17 37.77
CA PRO A 666 -30.62 -38.77 36.39
C PRO A 666 -29.38 -37.77 36.36
N PRO A 667 -29.05 -36.96 35.30
CA PRO A 667 -27.77 -36.24 35.21
C PRO A 667 -27.78 -34.82 35.85
N ALA A 668 -26.65 -34.43 36.43
CA ALA A 668 -26.44 -33.15 37.10
C ALA A 668 -25.94 -32.03 36.16
N ARG A 669 -26.44 -30.82 36.43
CA ARG A 669 -26.15 -29.55 35.77
C ARG A 669 -24.80 -28.96 36.18
N ASP A 670 -24.22 -28.24 35.23
CA ASP A 670 -23.13 -27.25 35.32
C ASP A 670 -23.42 -26.13 36.35
N PRO A 671 -22.42 -25.78 37.18
CA PRO A 671 -22.18 -24.35 37.39
C PRO A 671 -20.67 -24.01 37.48
N LEU A 672 -20.27 -22.88 36.88
CA LEU A 672 -19.72 -21.72 37.61
C LEU A 672 -19.26 -20.62 36.62
N ARG A 673 -20.10 -19.58 36.50
CA ARG A 673 -19.69 -18.20 36.19
C ARG A 673 -19.72 -17.42 37.50
N HIS A 674 -18.59 -16.84 37.90
CA HIS A 674 -18.51 -15.54 38.54
C HIS A 674 -17.21 -14.87 38.12
#